data_AF-G9KLH5-F1
#
_entry.id   AF-G9KLH5-F1
#
_cell.length_a   1.000
_cell.length_b   1.000
_cell.length_c   1.000
_cell.angle_alpha   90.00
_cell.angle_beta   90.00
_cell.angle_gamma   90.00
#
_symmetry.space_group_name_H-M   'P 1'
#
loop_
_entity.id
_entity.type
_entity.pdbx_description
1 polymer ?
#
loop_
_entity_poly.entity_id
_entity_poly.type
_entity_poly.pdbx_seq_one_letter_code
_entity_poly.pdbx_strand_id
1 'polypeptide(L)'
;FGQLNNTAEKLYILQIVQRLVEAISLDESETRVITEVLSASQAFMRTRVNECSFVSLRDVERCVKVFRWFYDHSVMLLSKLESFLQESDVERDPVLWSLVLALGVCYHASLEEKESYWRAICSLFPEPYNDSKIVLEEIAQTQSLFLNGVSLRKTIARNLALKENVFMMVICIELKIPLFLVGKPGSSKSLAKTIVADAMQGPAAHSDLFRNLKQVHLVSFQCSPHSTPQGIISTFRQCARFQQGKDLEQYVSVVVLDEVGLAEDSPKMPLKTLHPLLEYGCIEDDPAPHKKVGFIGISNWALDPAKMNRGIFVSRGSPNKKELIESAKGICSSEPLVQQRIQGYFAPFARAYETVCEKQDKEFFGLRDYYSLIKMVFAKAKSSNNAPSPRDIAQAVLRNFSGKDDIHALDIFTASLPEAKCSEEVSTMQLIRENMYSDLQKASGKELDGSESRYLLVLTRNYAALQVLQQTFFKEDRQPEIIFGSSFPRDQEYTQVCRNINRVKICMETGKMVVLLNLQSLYESLYDALNQYYVYLGGQKYVDLGLGTHRVKCRVHPDFRLIVIEEKDVVYKHFPIPLINRLEKHYLDINTVLERWQKNIVEELKSWVERFADVKPNPFVAEHKYSPSEVFIGYHPDACASVVLQVTERLGPRILTDELYQKVSEEAKLILLGCATPDAVIRLGATSLGLFAAQSLSREYYHRQQHNCFADFLQAQLRTVDLGHRVTFTEITTFSRLLTSHDCEILESEVTDGALRPTILFLQQFDIESSFLGKVQNCLTNAARCKILIIQTDFEDGVRSAQLIASAKYSSINEINKLQDNKDRILVYFITKLSRMGSGTSYVGFHGGLWQSVHIDDLRKSTVMVSDVTKLQDVTISQLFKSEENPESETRYGAGDSQEEAEETQAARSRETAEAGLETEGSETLGGTCAKRGRREILDTSSLLQSCIQGAVGMLRDPQEGCPRGMRRVEILLQLLNEDDVEKAAFLQACKARLHALLQQGQEGNCFNTKEWVSREALNQDALQEAGTFRQTLWKRVQGMVTPVLASMVSVLDRDSNLELLTRPDSPSWTRDLWMFIFRDMKLLNIPLVTNDPRFKSEIPYITVQNSMSPPEGVSSDVPFSWRIKDYLEELRVQA
;
A
#
# COMPACT_ATOMS: atom_id res chain seq x y z
N PHE A 1 -45.01 30.93 -2.35
CA PHE A 1 -45.51 31.16 -0.98
C PHE A 1 -44.45 31.91 -0.20
N GLY A 2 -44.85 32.86 0.67
CA GLY A 2 -43.93 33.58 1.55
C GLY A 2 -43.78 32.91 2.92
N GLN A 3 -42.92 33.47 3.78
CA GLN A 3 -42.87 33.10 5.19
C GLN A 3 -44.14 33.54 5.92
N LEU A 4 -44.53 32.79 6.95
CA LEU A 4 -45.69 33.12 7.80
C LEU A 4 -45.35 34.33 8.69
N ASN A 5 -46.31 35.21 8.97
CA ASN A 5 -46.08 36.31 9.91
C ASN A 5 -46.32 35.84 11.37
N ASN A 6 -45.58 36.44 12.31
CA ASN A 6 -45.57 36.02 13.71
C ASN A 6 -46.96 36.08 14.37
N THR A 7 -47.84 36.97 13.90
CA THR A 7 -49.21 37.12 14.40
C THR A 7 -50.13 35.98 13.97
N ALA A 8 -50.10 35.56 12.70
CA ALA A 8 -50.81 34.36 12.28
C ALA A 8 -50.19 33.09 12.88
N GLU A 9 -48.87 33.02 13.04
CA GLU A 9 -48.22 31.88 13.69
C GLU A 9 -48.70 31.72 15.15
N LYS A 10 -48.72 32.78 15.98
CA LYS A 10 -49.24 32.70 17.35
C LYS A 10 -50.70 32.23 17.40
N LEU A 11 -51.52 32.60 16.41
CA LEU A 11 -52.91 32.12 16.29
C LEU A 11 -52.98 30.62 15.91
N TYR A 12 -52.15 30.14 14.98
CA TYR A 12 -52.07 28.70 14.69
C TYR A 12 -51.51 27.90 15.86
N ILE A 13 -50.55 28.45 16.62
CA ILE A 13 -50.02 27.83 17.84
C ILE A 13 -51.14 27.69 18.87
N LEU A 14 -51.93 28.75 19.12
CA LEU A 14 -53.08 28.70 20.02
C LEU A 14 -54.10 27.63 19.60
N GLN A 15 -54.43 27.55 18.32
CA GLN A 15 -55.33 26.51 17.79
C GLN A 15 -54.77 25.08 17.96
N ILE A 16 -53.45 24.89 17.78
CA ILE A 16 -52.78 23.60 17.97
C ILE A 16 -52.81 23.20 19.45
N VAL A 17 -52.55 24.15 20.36
CA VAL A 17 -52.62 23.93 21.81
C VAL A 17 -54.04 23.53 22.20
N GLN A 18 -55.03 24.36 21.91
CA GLN A 18 -56.44 24.10 22.24
C GLN A 18 -56.89 22.72 21.73
N ARG A 19 -56.75 22.44 20.43
CA ARG A 19 -57.19 21.19 19.80
C ARG A 19 -56.56 19.90 20.36
N LEU A 20 -55.32 19.97 20.87
CA LEU A 20 -54.62 18.79 21.41
C LEU A 20 -54.80 18.63 22.94
N VAL A 21 -55.15 19.73 23.61
CA VAL A 21 -55.33 19.85 25.06
C VAL A 21 -56.82 19.86 25.45
N GLU A 22 -57.76 19.91 24.51
CA GLU A 22 -59.23 19.79 24.67
C GLU A 22 -59.73 18.62 25.54
N ALA A 23 -58.88 17.61 25.80
CA ALA A 23 -59.17 16.47 26.70
C ALA A 23 -58.59 16.62 28.12
N ILE A 24 -57.95 17.75 28.42
CA ILE A 24 -57.30 18.10 29.69
C ILE A 24 -57.97 19.38 30.19
N SER A 25 -58.40 19.40 31.46
CA SER A 25 -58.99 20.57 32.09
C SER A 25 -57.91 21.56 32.55
N LEU A 26 -57.25 22.23 31.60
CA LEU A 26 -56.37 23.37 31.88
C LEU A 26 -57.16 24.68 32.00
N ASP A 27 -56.63 25.61 32.78
CA ASP A 27 -57.12 26.99 32.86
C ASP A 27 -56.73 27.82 31.62
N GLU A 28 -57.43 28.94 31.41
CA GLU A 28 -57.08 29.92 30.36
C GLU A 28 -55.69 30.54 30.58
N SER A 29 -55.26 30.67 31.84
CA SER A 29 -53.93 31.14 32.26
C SER A 29 -52.82 30.21 31.75
N GLU A 30 -52.94 28.92 32.05
CA GLU A 30 -52.00 27.86 31.65
C GLU A 30 -51.95 27.72 30.12
N THR A 31 -53.12 27.67 29.48
CA THR A 31 -53.27 27.62 28.03
C THR A 31 -52.57 28.80 27.35
N ARG A 32 -52.64 29.99 27.96
CA ARG A 32 -51.93 31.19 27.50
C ARG A 32 -50.42 31.08 27.71
N VAL A 33 -49.94 30.62 28.87
CA VAL A 33 -48.51 30.41 29.15
C VAL A 33 -47.91 29.43 28.14
N ILE A 34 -48.54 28.27 27.93
CA ILE A 34 -48.14 27.27 26.92
C ILE A 34 -48.04 27.91 25.53
N THR A 35 -49.06 28.68 25.13
CA THR A 35 -49.08 29.37 23.83
C THR A 35 -47.97 30.41 23.68
N GLU A 36 -47.71 31.21 24.71
CA GLU A 36 -46.68 32.26 24.69
C GLU A 36 -45.26 31.69 24.71
N VAL A 37 -45.02 30.66 25.53
CA VAL A 37 -43.74 29.94 25.62
C VAL A 37 -43.41 29.19 24.32
N LEU A 38 -44.39 28.52 23.69
CA LEU A 38 -44.20 27.86 22.39
C LEU A 38 -43.94 28.89 21.27
N SER A 39 -44.65 30.02 21.27
CA SER A 39 -44.43 31.10 20.31
C SER A 39 -43.04 31.72 20.44
N ALA A 40 -42.58 31.95 21.68
CA ALA A 40 -41.24 32.45 21.96
C ALA A 40 -40.15 31.44 21.56
N SER A 41 -40.40 30.14 21.76
CA SER A 41 -39.48 29.07 21.34
C SER A 41 -39.32 29.02 19.82
N GLN A 42 -40.42 29.08 19.06
CA GLN A 42 -40.40 29.17 17.59
C GLN A 42 -39.65 30.43 17.11
N ALA A 43 -39.91 31.58 17.72
CA ALA A 43 -39.23 32.83 17.38
C ALA A 43 -37.72 32.76 17.67
N PHE A 44 -37.33 32.22 18.83
CA PHE A 44 -35.94 32.06 19.24
C PHE A 44 -35.16 31.14 18.29
N MET A 45 -35.72 29.99 17.91
CA MET A 45 -35.05 29.04 17.00
C MET A 45 -34.70 29.69 15.65
N ARG A 46 -35.58 30.55 15.12
CA ARG A 46 -35.33 31.31 13.87
C ARG A 46 -34.24 32.39 13.97
N THR A 47 -33.79 32.77 15.17
CA THR A 47 -32.63 33.66 15.34
C THR A 47 -31.28 32.96 15.17
N ARG A 48 -31.27 31.62 15.12
CA ARG A 48 -30.04 30.84 14.95
C ARG A 48 -29.66 30.73 13.47
N VAL A 49 -28.37 30.50 13.22
CA VAL A 49 -27.77 30.49 11.86
C VAL A 49 -27.59 29.07 11.31
N ASN A 50 -27.77 28.05 12.16
CA ASN A 50 -27.60 26.64 11.84
C ASN A 50 -28.93 25.95 11.46
N GLU A 51 -28.93 24.63 11.30
CA GLU A 51 -30.07 23.79 10.88
C GLU A 51 -31.29 23.94 11.80
N CYS A 52 -31.08 24.34 13.06
CA CYS A 52 -32.14 24.63 14.03
C CYS A 52 -33.06 25.80 13.64
N SER A 53 -32.69 26.60 12.64
CA SER A 53 -33.51 27.72 12.13
C SER A 53 -34.77 27.28 11.38
N PHE A 54 -34.82 26.06 10.84
CA PHE A 54 -35.88 25.58 9.94
C PHE A 54 -37.14 25.06 10.66
N VAL A 55 -37.57 25.72 11.74
CA VAL A 55 -38.74 25.32 12.55
C VAL A 55 -40.09 25.61 11.90
N SER A 56 -41.07 24.74 12.20
CA SER A 56 -42.39 24.65 11.58
C SER A 56 -43.51 24.43 12.62
N LEU A 57 -44.77 24.49 12.19
CA LEU A 57 -45.90 24.14 13.08
C LEU A 57 -45.95 22.64 13.45
N ARG A 58 -45.21 21.77 12.74
CA ARG A 58 -45.06 20.34 13.12
C ARG A 58 -44.22 20.18 14.39
N ASP A 59 -43.35 21.14 14.70
CA ASP A 59 -42.55 21.16 15.92
C ASP A 59 -43.40 21.50 17.14
N VAL A 60 -44.31 22.47 16.98
CA VAL A 60 -45.34 22.84 17.96
C VAL A 60 -46.28 21.67 18.24
N GLU A 61 -46.83 21.03 17.21
CA GLU A 61 -47.71 19.85 17.34
C GLU A 61 -47.00 18.67 18.04
N ARG A 62 -45.71 18.45 17.77
CA ARG A 62 -44.89 17.48 18.53
C ARG A 62 -44.69 17.90 19.98
N CYS A 63 -44.38 19.17 20.25
CA CYS A 63 -44.15 19.65 21.61
C CYS A 63 -45.41 19.54 22.48
N VAL A 64 -46.59 19.86 21.95
CA VAL A 64 -47.86 19.69 22.69
C VAL A 64 -48.17 18.19 22.90
N LYS A 65 -47.83 17.31 21.94
CA LYS A 65 -47.94 15.86 22.12
C LYS A 65 -47.00 15.33 23.23
N VAL A 66 -45.78 15.84 23.32
CA VAL A 66 -44.81 15.49 24.38
C VAL A 66 -45.27 16.02 25.73
N PHE A 67 -45.75 17.27 25.80
CA PHE A 67 -46.35 17.87 26.99
C PHE A 67 -47.48 17.00 27.54
N ARG A 68 -48.44 16.63 26.69
CA ARG A 68 -49.55 15.76 27.07
C ARG A 68 -49.08 14.42 27.64
N TRP A 69 -48.07 13.79 27.03
CA TRP A 69 -47.53 12.53 27.57
C TRP A 69 -46.90 12.70 28.96
N PHE A 70 -46.12 13.77 29.18
CA PHE A 70 -45.57 14.05 30.52
C PHE A 70 -46.68 14.33 31.54
N TYR A 71 -47.74 15.05 31.15
CA TYR A 71 -48.89 15.34 31.99
C TYR A 71 -49.66 14.05 32.35
N ASP A 72 -50.01 13.23 31.35
CA ASP A 72 -50.71 11.95 31.50
C ASP A 72 -49.93 10.96 32.40
N HIS A 73 -48.60 11.08 32.49
CA HIS A 73 -47.72 10.24 33.33
C HIS A 73 -47.17 10.96 34.57
N SER A 74 -47.54 12.22 34.80
CA SER A 74 -46.90 13.13 35.78
C SER A 74 -46.89 12.56 37.19
N VAL A 75 -48.04 12.11 37.69
CA VAL A 75 -48.22 11.49 39.02
C VAL A 75 -47.25 10.33 39.26
N MET A 76 -46.99 9.51 38.22
CA MET A 76 -46.11 8.35 38.29
C MET A 76 -44.62 8.72 38.20
N LEU A 77 -44.29 9.76 37.44
CA LEU A 77 -42.92 10.23 37.27
C LEU A 77 -42.46 11.11 38.43
N LEU A 78 -43.30 12.02 38.92
CA LEU A 78 -43.04 12.91 40.07
C LEU A 78 -42.81 12.10 41.34
N SER A 79 -43.70 11.14 41.66
CA SER A 79 -43.53 10.24 42.81
C SER A 79 -42.21 9.44 42.75
N LYS A 80 -41.76 9.04 41.55
CA LYS A 80 -40.46 8.37 41.36
C LYS A 80 -39.27 9.33 41.38
N LEU A 81 -39.47 10.61 41.06
CA LEU A 81 -38.48 11.67 41.17
C LEU A 81 -38.24 12.06 42.63
N GLU A 82 -39.31 12.29 43.40
CA GLU A 82 -39.27 12.51 44.85
C GLU A 82 -38.54 11.37 45.57
N SER A 83 -38.94 10.12 45.29
CA SER A 83 -38.29 8.91 45.82
C SER A 83 -36.82 8.74 45.38
N PHE A 84 -36.37 9.43 44.33
CA PHE A 84 -34.99 9.41 43.84
C PHE A 84 -34.14 10.53 44.45
N LEU A 85 -34.71 11.73 44.64
CA LEU A 85 -34.02 12.90 45.18
C LEU A 85 -33.86 12.84 46.70
N GLN A 86 -34.79 12.22 47.42
CA GLN A 86 -34.82 12.14 48.89
C GLN A 86 -34.98 13.51 49.60
N GLU A 87 -35.39 14.55 48.87
CA GLU A 87 -35.67 15.91 49.34
C GLU A 87 -37.12 16.29 49.00
N SER A 88 -37.80 17.01 49.90
CA SER A 88 -39.27 17.22 49.90
C SER A 88 -39.73 18.66 49.71
N ASP A 89 -38.83 19.62 49.57
CA ASP A 89 -39.11 21.04 49.81
C ASP A 89 -39.59 21.84 48.57
N VAL A 90 -39.82 21.18 47.43
CA VAL A 90 -40.33 21.81 46.20
C VAL A 90 -41.55 21.07 45.68
N GLU A 91 -42.73 21.64 45.92
CA GLU A 91 -43.99 21.23 45.30
C GLU A 91 -43.96 21.54 43.80
N ARG A 92 -44.13 20.51 42.97
CA ARG A 92 -44.02 20.60 41.51
C ARG A 92 -45.40 20.57 40.88
N ASP A 93 -45.83 21.69 40.30
CA ASP A 93 -47.02 21.73 39.45
C ASP A 93 -46.85 20.79 38.24
N PRO A 94 -47.72 19.77 38.07
CA PRO A 94 -47.68 18.86 36.92
C PRO A 94 -47.77 19.56 35.55
N VAL A 95 -48.44 20.71 35.44
CA VAL A 95 -48.63 21.42 34.16
C VAL A 95 -47.33 22.12 33.76
N LEU A 96 -46.80 23.01 34.58
CA LEU A 96 -45.55 23.72 34.31
C LEU A 96 -44.36 22.76 34.21
N TRP A 97 -44.29 21.72 35.05
CA TRP A 97 -43.25 20.68 34.98
C TRP A 97 -43.28 19.93 33.64
N SER A 98 -44.47 19.49 33.19
CA SER A 98 -44.64 18.81 31.90
C SER A 98 -44.31 19.72 30.72
N LEU A 99 -44.58 21.03 30.83
CA LEU A 99 -44.20 22.01 29.82
C LEU A 99 -42.68 22.19 29.74
N VAL A 100 -42.01 22.34 30.89
CA VAL A 100 -40.54 22.43 30.97
C VAL A 100 -39.88 21.20 30.31
N LEU A 101 -40.36 19.99 30.61
CA LEU A 101 -39.82 18.77 30.01
C LEU A 101 -40.13 18.63 28.52
N ALA A 102 -41.30 19.06 28.05
CA ALA A 102 -41.65 19.03 26.63
C ALA A 102 -40.75 19.93 25.79
N LEU A 103 -40.44 21.13 26.29
CA LEU A 103 -39.45 22.05 25.70
C LEU A 103 -38.03 21.50 25.83
N GLY A 104 -37.73 20.85 26.96
CA GLY A 104 -36.54 20.04 27.20
C GLY A 104 -36.25 19.06 26.07
N VAL A 105 -37.29 18.32 25.64
CA VAL A 105 -37.25 17.33 24.57
C VAL A 105 -37.24 17.96 23.17
N CYS A 106 -38.09 18.96 22.90
CA CYS A 106 -38.31 19.43 21.52
C CYS A 106 -37.37 20.54 21.05
N TYR A 107 -36.96 21.45 21.94
CA TYR A 107 -36.15 22.62 21.57
C TYR A 107 -34.77 22.60 22.23
N HIS A 108 -34.69 22.31 23.53
CA HIS A 108 -33.42 22.31 24.28
C HIS A 108 -32.46 21.19 23.85
N ALA A 109 -32.96 20.01 23.48
CA ALA A 109 -32.13 18.90 22.99
C ALA A 109 -31.52 19.19 21.59
N SER A 110 -32.18 20.03 20.79
CA SER A 110 -31.72 20.48 19.47
C SER A 110 -30.56 21.47 19.55
N LEU A 111 -30.40 22.18 20.69
CA LEU A 111 -29.48 23.30 20.86
C LEU A 111 -28.18 22.92 21.55
N GLU A 112 -27.07 23.49 21.07
CA GLU A 112 -25.76 23.37 21.70
C GLU A 112 -25.63 24.36 22.88
N GLU A 113 -25.97 25.64 22.65
CA GLU A 113 -26.07 26.64 23.71
C GLU A 113 -27.41 26.56 24.46
N LYS A 114 -27.49 25.65 25.42
CA LYS A 114 -28.71 25.39 26.20
C LYS A 114 -29.10 26.52 27.16
N GLU A 115 -28.12 27.26 27.71
CA GLU A 115 -28.41 28.38 28.63
C GLU A 115 -29.02 29.61 27.93
N SER A 116 -28.58 29.96 26.71
CA SER A 116 -29.06 31.18 26.04
C SER A 116 -30.53 31.07 25.60
N TYR A 117 -31.02 29.84 25.37
CA TYR A 117 -32.45 29.55 25.22
C TYR A 117 -33.21 29.74 26.53
N TRP A 118 -32.82 29.07 27.61
CA TRP A 118 -33.55 29.14 28.86
C TRP A 118 -33.56 30.54 29.48
N ARG A 119 -32.47 31.32 29.35
CA ARG A 119 -32.47 32.74 29.77
C ARG A 119 -33.48 33.62 29.02
N ALA A 120 -33.86 33.27 27.79
CA ALA A 120 -34.95 33.95 27.08
C ALA A 120 -36.32 33.43 27.53
N ILE A 121 -36.50 32.11 27.58
CA ILE A 121 -37.81 31.47 27.80
C ILE A 121 -38.29 31.53 29.25
N CYS A 122 -37.41 31.45 30.26
CA CYS A 122 -37.82 31.48 31.68
C CYS A 122 -38.47 32.81 32.08
N SER A 123 -38.25 33.90 31.32
CA SER A 123 -38.96 35.18 31.52
C SER A 123 -40.48 35.12 31.30
N LEU A 124 -40.98 34.02 30.73
CA LEU A 124 -42.40 33.74 30.46
C LEU A 124 -43.00 32.68 31.38
N PHE A 125 -42.21 32.13 32.31
CA PHE A 125 -42.62 31.10 33.26
C PHE A 125 -42.95 31.71 34.64
N PRO A 126 -43.97 31.20 35.34
CA PRO A 126 -44.14 31.42 36.78
C PRO A 126 -42.98 30.84 37.61
N GLU A 127 -42.92 31.23 38.88
CA GLU A 127 -42.10 30.51 39.87
C GLU A 127 -42.56 29.04 39.99
N PRO A 128 -41.65 28.07 40.17
CA PRO A 128 -40.20 28.20 40.36
C PRO A 128 -39.37 28.25 39.06
N TYR A 129 -39.99 28.18 37.89
CA TYR A 129 -39.30 27.99 36.60
C TYR A 129 -38.84 29.29 35.92
N ASN A 130 -38.78 30.39 36.67
CA ASN A 130 -38.29 31.69 36.21
C ASN A 130 -36.75 31.82 36.24
N ASP A 131 -36.00 30.94 36.95
CA ASP A 131 -34.55 30.79 36.76
C ASP A 131 -34.21 29.60 35.84
N SER A 132 -33.49 29.93 34.76
CA SER A 132 -32.78 29.01 33.88
C SER A 132 -31.98 27.89 34.57
N LYS A 133 -31.43 28.13 35.77
CA LYS A 133 -30.69 27.11 36.55
C LYS A 133 -31.62 26.03 37.07
N ILE A 134 -32.74 26.42 37.69
CA ILE A 134 -33.75 25.50 38.25
C ILE A 134 -34.28 24.61 37.12
N VAL A 135 -34.59 25.21 35.97
CA VAL A 135 -35.04 24.48 34.77
C VAL A 135 -33.98 23.50 34.25
N LEU A 136 -32.72 23.92 34.13
CA LEU A 136 -31.63 23.04 33.69
C LEU A 136 -31.35 21.90 34.68
N GLU A 137 -31.48 22.16 35.97
CA GLU A 137 -31.34 21.17 37.02
C GLU A 137 -32.50 20.18 37.03
N GLU A 138 -33.76 20.62 36.97
CA GLU A 138 -34.95 19.76 36.91
C GLU A 138 -34.90 18.81 35.71
N ILE A 139 -34.46 19.31 34.54
CA ILE A 139 -34.21 18.49 33.35
C ILE A 139 -33.07 17.48 33.60
N ALA A 140 -31.96 17.89 34.23
CA ALA A 140 -30.84 17.00 34.51
C ALA A 140 -31.16 15.94 35.59
N GLN A 141 -31.98 16.27 36.58
CA GLN A 141 -32.52 15.35 37.59
C GLN A 141 -33.45 14.33 36.92
N THR A 142 -34.40 14.78 36.09
CA THR A 142 -35.28 13.90 35.30
C THR A 142 -34.50 12.97 34.37
N GLN A 143 -33.53 13.49 33.61
CA GLN A 143 -32.64 12.66 32.78
C GLN A 143 -31.81 11.66 33.60
N SER A 144 -31.55 11.95 34.88
CA SER A 144 -30.87 11.02 35.80
C SER A 144 -31.80 9.91 36.29
N LEU A 145 -33.08 10.23 36.54
CA LEU A 145 -34.12 9.27 36.92
C LEU A 145 -34.32 8.19 35.84
N PHE A 146 -34.38 8.57 34.55
CA PHE A 146 -34.48 7.61 33.43
C PHE A 146 -33.22 6.73 33.23
N LEU A 147 -32.08 7.06 33.87
CA LEU A 147 -30.88 6.22 33.91
C LEU A 147 -30.73 5.50 35.27
N ASN A 148 -31.65 5.71 36.21
CA ASN A 148 -31.68 5.03 37.51
C ASN A 148 -32.32 3.63 37.39
N GLY A 149 -31.90 2.69 38.24
CA GLY A 149 -32.28 1.29 38.16
C GLY A 149 -31.73 0.52 36.94
N VAL A 150 -31.03 1.18 36.02
CA VAL A 150 -30.38 0.55 34.86
C VAL A 150 -29.04 -0.08 35.25
N SER A 151 -28.87 -1.36 34.93
CA SER A 151 -27.68 -2.20 35.16
C SER A 151 -26.52 -1.87 34.21
N LEU A 152 -25.85 -0.73 34.43
CA LEU A 152 -24.65 -0.35 33.69
C LEU A 152 -23.40 -1.14 34.12
N ARG A 153 -22.49 -1.41 33.18
CA ARG A 153 -21.15 -1.97 33.49
C ARG A 153 -20.34 -0.98 34.35
N LYS A 154 -19.56 -1.49 35.31
CA LYS A 154 -18.71 -0.73 36.27
C LYS A 154 -17.79 0.36 35.67
N THR A 155 -17.47 0.31 34.38
CA THR A 155 -16.52 1.22 33.69
C THR A 155 -17.19 2.13 32.64
N ILE A 156 -18.49 2.39 32.79
CA ILE A 156 -19.28 3.30 31.93
C ILE A 156 -19.62 4.58 32.70
N ALA A 157 -19.24 5.73 32.15
CA ALA A 157 -19.63 7.03 32.70
C ALA A 157 -21.12 7.32 32.51
N ARG A 158 -21.81 7.65 33.61
CA ARG A 158 -23.15 8.27 33.61
C ARG A 158 -23.08 9.77 33.24
N ASN A 159 -22.39 10.10 32.14
CA ASN A 159 -22.21 11.49 31.70
C ASN A 159 -23.49 12.08 31.07
N LEU A 160 -23.54 13.42 30.96
CA LEU A 160 -24.71 14.14 30.42
C LEU A 160 -25.09 13.67 29.01
N ALA A 161 -24.09 13.39 28.16
CA ALA A 161 -24.29 12.81 26.84
C ALA A 161 -25.09 11.50 26.89
N LEU A 162 -24.74 10.56 27.78
CA LEU A 162 -25.47 9.31 27.93
C LEU A 162 -26.87 9.51 28.52
N LYS A 163 -27.01 10.32 29.59
CA LYS A 163 -28.29 10.59 30.25
C LYS A 163 -29.33 11.14 29.27
N GLU A 164 -28.96 12.20 28.55
CA GLU A 164 -29.84 12.86 27.57
C GLU A 164 -30.14 11.94 26.38
N ASN A 165 -29.16 11.21 25.84
CA ASN A 165 -29.41 10.28 24.73
C ASN A 165 -30.41 9.18 25.13
N VAL A 166 -30.30 8.62 26.34
CA VAL A 166 -31.24 7.61 26.85
C VAL A 166 -32.63 8.22 27.05
N PHE A 167 -32.73 9.36 27.73
CA PHE A 167 -34.00 10.08 27.92
C PHE A 167 -34.69 10.39 26.59
N MET A 168 -33.97 11.00 25.64
CA MET A 168 -34.49 11.35 24.31
C MET A 168 -34.97 10.12 23.54
N MET A 169 -34.21 9.01 23.56
CA MET A 169 -34.63 7.75 22.95
C MET A 169 -35.93 7.23 23.56
N VAL A 170 -36.04 7.15 24.89
CA VAL A 170 -37.23 6.61 25.58
C VAL A 170 -38.48 7.41 25.19
N ILE A 171 -38.45 8.74 25.34
CA ILE A 171 -39.60 9.61 25.05
C ILE A 171 -39.99 9.57 23.56
N CYS A 172 -39.01 9.55 22.65
CA CYS A 172 -39.29 9.50 21.21
C CYS A 172 -39.85 8.13 20.77
N ILE A 173 -39.37 7.02 21.36
CA ILE A 173 -39.92 5.68 21.13
C ILE A 173 -41.37 5.60 21.63
N GLU A 174 -41.63 6.04 22.87
CA GLU A 174 -42.97 6.03 23.48
C GLU A 174 -44.02 6.73 22.62
N LEU A 175 -43.65 7.89 22.07
CA LEU A 175 -44.53 8.74 21.27
C LEU A 175 -44.48 8.46 19.77
N LYS A 176 -43.67 7.50 19.32
CA LYS A 176 -43.37 7.23 17.91
C LYS A 176 -42.97 8.50 17.13
N ILE A 177 -42.18 9.35 17.77
CA ILE A 177 -41.56 10.53 17.14
C ILE A 177 -40.21 10.08 16.55
N PRO A 178 -39.90 10.36 15.27
CA PRO A 178 -38.59 10.04 14.72
C PRO A 178 -37.49 10.82 15.46
N LEU A 179 -36.40 10.18 15.85
CA LEU A 179 -35.27 10.81 16.53
C LEU A 179 -34.00 10.74 15.68
N PHE A 180 -33.30 11.85 15.52
CA PHE A 180 -32.00 11.92 14.85
C PHE A 180 -30.92 12.34 15.86
N LEU A 181 -30.07 11.39 16.27
CA LEU A 181 -28.93 11.66 17.15
C LEU A 181 -27.66 11.88 16.34
N VAL A 182 -27.15 13.12 16.35
CA VAL A 182 -25.97 13.55 15.62
C VAL A 182 -24.88 14.03 16.58
N GLY A 183 -23.62 13.85 16.20
CA GLY A 183 -22.46 14.35 16.94
C GLY A 183 -21.28 13.39 16.86
N LYS A 184 -20.14 13.74 17.47
CA LYS A 184 -18.86 13.05 17.22
C LYS A 184 -18.81 11.55 17.57
N PRO A 185 -17.89 10.77 16.96
CA PRO A 185 -17.65 9.38 17.35
C PRO A 185 -17.27 9.25 18.83
N GLY A 186 -18.03 8.43 19.56
CA GLY A 186 -17.83 8.25 21.01
C GLY A 186 -18.77 9.06 21.91
N SER A 187 -19.68 9.90 21.37
CA SER A 187 -20.71 10.63 22.13
C SER A 187 -21.85 9.76 22.72
N SER A 188 -21.53 8.54 23.16
CA SER A 188 -22.45 7.57 23.82
C SER A 188 -23.72 7.15 23.06
N LYS A 189 -23.93 7.57 21.80
CA LYS A 189 -25.16 7.29 21.01
C LYS A 189 -25.52 5.80 20.91
N SER A 190 -24.60 4.99 20.36
CA SER A 190 -24.82 3.54 20.19
C SER A 190 -24.83 2.77 21.53
N LEU A 191 -24.31 3.36 22.61
CA LEU A 191 -24.40 2.81 23.96
C LEU A 191 -25.79 3.05 24.57
N ALA A 192 -26.35 4.26 24.38
CA ALA A 192 -27.73 4.57 24.76
C ALA A 192 -28.73 3.63 24.07
N LYS A 193 -28.54 3.34 22.78
CA LYS A 193 -29.32 2.36 22.01
C LYS A 193 -29.39 0.99 22.73
N THR A 194 -28.25 0.44 23.12
CA THR A 194 -28.18 -0.85 23.83
C THR A 194 -28.84 -0.78 25.20
N ILE A 195 -28.64 0.31 25.94
CA ILE A 195 -29.25 0.54 27.26
C ILE A 195 -30.77 0.64 27.17
N VAL A 196 -31.32 1.34 26.19
CA VAL A 196 -32.77 1.51 26.03
C VAL A 196 -33.43 0.19 25.59
N ALA A 197 -32.76 -0.61 24.76
CA ALA A 197 -33.21 -1.97 24.42
C ALA A 197 -33.25 -2.92 25.63
N ASP A 198 -32.30 -2.78 26.55
CA ASP A 198 -32.18 -3.59 27.77
C ASP A 198 -33.13 -3.10 28.89
N ALA A 199 -33.41 -1.79 28.94
CA ALA A 199 -34.29 -1.19 29.94
C ALA A 199 -35.78 -1.33 29.58
N MET A 200 -36.18 -1.03 28.34
CA MET A 200 -37.60 -0.98 27.92
C MET A 200 -38.15 -2.37 27.55
N GLN A 201 -38.09 -3.32 28.49
CA GLN A 201 -38.65 -4.67 28.31
C GLN A 201 -40.15 -4.77 28.65
N GLY A 202 -40.79 -3.66 29.02
CA GLY A 202 -42.16 -3.63 29.55
C GLY A 202 -42.24 -4.37 30.90
N PRO A 203 -43.24 -5.25 31.13
CA PRO A 203 -43.40 -5.97 32.40
C PRO A 203 -42.18 -6.76 32.90
N ALA A 204 -41.25 -7.14 32.01
CA ALA A 204 -40.02 -7.84 32.36
C ALA A 204 -38.86 -6.91 32.82
N ALA A 205 -39.05 -5.59 32.79
CA ALA A 205 -38.01 -4.62 33.09
C ALA A 205 -37.53 -4.65 34.56
N HIS A 206 -36.27 -4.26 34.75
CA HIS A 206 -35.61 -4.28 36.07
C HIS A 206 -36.10 -3.20 37.03
N SER A 207 -36.46 -2.00 36.56
CA SER A 207 -36.98 -0.91 37.41
C SER A 207 -38.46 -0.66 37.16
N ASP A 208 -39.17 -0.25 38.21
CA ASP A 208 -40.61 0.02 38.17
C ASP A 208 -40.97 1.24 37.30
N LEU A 209 -39.99 2.07 36.90
CA LEU A 209 -40.21 3.09 35.88
C LEU A 209 -40.47 2.42 34.52
N PHE A 210 -39.58 1.53 34.08
CA PHE A 210 -39.68 0.88 32.76
C PHE A 210 -40.74 -0.22 32.69
N ARG A 211 -41.22 -0.75 33.82
CA ARG A 211 -42.39 -1.65 33.86
C ARG A 211 -43.70 -0.97 33.45
N ASN A 212 -43.79 0.34 33.65
CA ASN A 212 -44.95 1.16 33.29
C ASN A 212 -44.81 1.80 31.89
N LEU A 213 -43.81 1.39 31.11
CA LEU A 213 -43.53 1.88 29.75
C LEU A 213 -43.59 0.71 28.76
N LYS A 214 -43.64 1.03 27.46
CA LYS A 214 -43.81 0.04 26.40
C LYS A 214 -42.66 -0.96 26.36
N GLN A 215 -42.99 -2.21 26.04
CA GLN A 215 -41.99 -3.17 25.57
C GLN A 215 -41.49 -2.76 24.18
N VAL A 216 -40.18 -2.64 24.04
CA VAL A 216 -39.51 -2.18 22.82
C VAL A 216 -38.84 -3.33 22.08
N HIS A 217 -38.96 -3.34 20.76
CA HIS A 217 -38.19 -4.22 19.88
C HIS A 217 -37.46 -3.44 18.79
N LEU A 218 -36.16 -3.18 19.02
CA LEU A 218 -35.28 -2.52 18.06
C LEU A 218 -34.88 -3.50 16.93
N VAL A 219 -35.11 -3.12 15.68
CA VAL A 219 -34.48 -3.78 14.51
C VAL A 219 -33.47 -2.78 13.93
N SER A 220 -32.21 -3.21 13.83
CA SER A 220 -31.11 -2.33 13.41
C SER A 220 -30.68 -2.61 11.98
N PHE A 221 -30.62 -1.57 11.15
CA PHE A 221 -30.01 -1.56 9.83
C PHE A 221 -28.83 -0.59 9.85
N GLN A 222 -27.68 -0.99 9.31
CA GLN A 222 -26.51 -0.13 9.26
C GLN A 222 -26.39 0.50 7.86
N CYS A 223 -26.25 1.82 7.84
CA CYS A 223 -26.08 2.61 6.64
C CYS A 223 -24.61 2.66 6.20
N SER A 224 -24.41 2.69 4.89
CA SER A 224 -23.12 2.73 4.21
C SER A 224 -23.28 3.30 2.79
N PRO A 225 -22.20 3.74 2.12
CA PRO A 225 -22.31 4.35 0.78
C PRO A 225 -22.91 3.43 -0.29
N HIS A 226 -22.90 2.11 -0.06
CA HIS A 226 -23.46 1.11 -0.97
C HIS A 226 -24.91 0.70 -0.64
N SER A 227 -25.48 1.21 0.46
CA SER A 227 -26.82 0.90 0.96
C SER A 227 -27.93 1.13 -0.08
N THR A 228 -28.99 0.32 -0.03
CA THR A 228 -30.11 0.38 -0.99
C THR A 228 -31.39 0.89 -0.33
N PRO A 229 -32.28 1.60 -1.06
CA PRO A 229 -33.59 1.99 -0.52
C PRO A 229 -34.41 0.77 -0.07
N GLN A 230 -34.29 -0.35 -0.80
CA GLN A 230 -35.00 -1.59 -0.52
C GLN A 230 -34.63 -2.20 0.85
N GLY A 231 -33.38 -2.03 1.31
CA GLY A 231 -32.95 -2.48 2.65
C GLY A 231 -33.61 -1.70 3.80
N ILE A 232 -33.85 -0.40 3.60
CA ILE A 232 -34.61 0.41 4.56
C ILE A 232 -36.09 -0.02 4.53
N ILE A 233 -36.68 -0.18 3.34
CA ILE A 233 -38.07 -0.64 3.17
C ILE A 233 -38.31 -2.02 3.81
N SER A 234 -37.40 -2.98 3.63
CA SER A 234 -37.53 -4.30 4.24
C SER A 234 -37.43 -4.25 5.77
N THR A 235 -36.59 -3.37 6.32
CA THR A 235 -36.46 -3.16 7.78
C THR A 235 -37.74 -2.56 8.37
N PHE A 236 -38.34 -1.54 7.75
CA PHE A 236 -39.64 -0.99 8.17
C PHE A 236 -40.75 -2.05 8.09
N ARG A 237 -40.82 -2.82 6.99
CA ARG A 237 -41.77 -3.94 6.84
C ARG A 237 -41.57 -5.04 7.87
N GLN A 238 -40.34 -5.29 8.33
CA GLN A 238 -40.03 -6.24 9.40
C GLN A 238 -40.54 -5.74 10.76
N CYS A 239 -40.30 -4.48 11.12
CA CYS A 239 -40.85 -3.87 12.34
C CYS A 239 -42.39 -3.87 12.35
N ALA A 240 -43.02 -3.54 11.22
CA ALA A 240 -44.48 -3.56 11.08
C ALA A 240 -45.06 -4.98 11.31
N ARG A 241 -44.39 -6.04 10.83
CA ARG A 241 -44.76 -7.44 11.12
C ARG A 241 -44.61 -7.80 12.59
N PHE A 242 -43.57 -7.33 13.27
CA PHE A 242 -43.39 -7.58 14.72
C PHE A 242 -44.41 -6.84 15.61
N GLN A 243 -45.02 -5.77 15.09
CA GLN A 243 -46.05 -4.97 15.76
C GLN A 243 -47.49 -5.34 15.32
N GLN A 244 -47.64 -6.15 14.26
CA GLN A 244 -48.93 -6.68 13.81
C GLN A 244 -49.51 -7.66 14.86
N GLY A 245 -50.80 -7.52 15.19
CA GLY A 245 -51.48 -8.41 16.13
C GLY A 245 -51.13 -8.21 17.61
N LYS A 246 -50.43 -7.13 17.96
CA LYS A 246 -50.10 -6.74 19.34
C LYS A 246 -50.81 -5.44 19.72
N ASP A 247 -50.97 -5.26 21.03
CA ASP A 247 -51.36 -3.98 21.62
C ASP A 247 -50.27 -2.92 21.34
N LEU A 248 -50.69 -1.76 20.83
CA LEU A 248 -49.82 -0.65 20.45
C LEU A 248 -49.55 0.33 21.61
N GLU A 249 -50.33 0.23 22.69
CA GLU A 249 -50.15 0.98 23.94
C GLU A 249 -49.13 0.30 24.86
N GLN A 250 -48.96 -1.02 24.75
CA GLN A 250 -48.00 -1.81 25.53
C GLN A 250 -46.76 -2.25 24.72
N TYR A 251 -46.79 -2.26 23.39
CA TYR A 251 -45.67 -2.74 22.56
C TYR A 251 -45.35 -1.83 21.36
N VAL A 252 -44.06 -1.57 21.14
CA VAL A 252 -43.56 -0.83 19.98
C VAL A 252 -42.34 -1.49 19.33
N SER A 253 -42.36 -1.65 18.01
CA SER A 253 -41.17 -1.97 17.24
C SER A 253 -40.57 -0.69 16.66
N VAL A 254 -39.24 -0.62 16.61
CA VAL A 254 -38.47 0.58 16.30
C VAL A 254 -37.41 0.25 15.26
N VAL A 255 -37.39 1.00 14.15
CA VAL A 255 -36.29 0.94 13.19
C VAL A 255 -35.14 1.80 13.71
N VAL A 256 -33.96 1.22 13.85
CA VAL A 256 -32.72 1.96 14.12
C VAL A 256 -31.86 1.95 12.87
N LEU A 257 -31.56 3.12 12.33
CA LEU A 257 -30.56 3.28 11.27
C LEU A 257 -29.26 3.79 11.90
N ASP A 258 -28.22 2.96 11.91
CA ASP A 258 -26.88 3.34 12.39
C ASP A 258 -26.02 3.92 11.26
N GLU A 259 -25.22 4.94 11.56
CA GLU A 259 -24.33 5.66 10.62
C GLU A 259 -25.07 6.32 9.43
N VAL A 260 -26.27 6.88 9.64
CA VAL A 260 -27.20 7.35 8.58
C VAL A 260 -26.55 8.28 7.55
N GLY A 261 -25.69 9.21 7.96
CA GLY A 261 -24.96 10.12 7.08
C GLY A 261 -24.18 9.43 5.96
N LEU A 262 -23.64 8.22 6.18
CA LEU A 262 -22.94 7.45 5.13
C LEU A 262 -23.86 7.01 3.98
N ALA A 263 -25.18 7.10 4.15
CA ALA A 263 -26.18 6.79 3.14
C ALA A 263 -26.74 8.05 2.43
N GLU A 264 -26.31 9.26 2.82
CA GLU A 264 -26.59 10.50 2.08
C GLU A 264 -25.70 10.58 0.83
N ASP A 265 -24.40 10.30 0.96
CA ASP A 265 -23.42 10.24 -0.13
C ASP A 265 -23.63 9.05 -1.11
N SER A 266 -24.67 8.23 -0.89
CA SER A 266 -24.89 7.02 -1.68
C SER A 266 -25.55 7.34 -3.04
N PRO A 267 -24.96 6.91 -4.18
CA PRO A 267 -25.52 7.15 -5.51
C PRO A 267 -26.89 6.45 -5.73
N LYS A 268 -27.31 5.58 -4.81
CA LYS A 268 -28.61 4.91 -4.83
C LYS A 268 -29.72 5.70 -4.12
N MET A 269 -29.41 6.87 -3.54
CA MET A 269 -30.32 7.75 -2.79
C MET A 269 -31.27 7.01 -1.79
N PRO A 270 -30.76 6.09 -0.95
CA PRO A 270 -31.59 5.27 -0.06
C PRO A 270 -32.43 6.09 0.92
N LEU A 271 -31.94 7.26 1.36
CA LEU A 271 -32.69 8.12 2.29
C LEU A 271 -33.94 8.77 1.67
N LYS A 272 -34.09 8.77 0.34
CA LYS A 272 -35.29 9.31 -0.34
C LYS A 272 -36.57 8.56 0.04
N THR A 273 -36.49 7.26 0.33
CA THR A 273 -37.65 6.46 0.77
C THR A 273 -38.04 6.72 2.23
N LEU A 274 -37.21 7.42 3.01
CA LEU A 274 -37.48 7.68 4.43
C LEU A 274 -38.67 8.62 4.63
N HIS A 275 -38.95 9.52 3.68
CA HIS A 275 -40.03 10.52 3.78
C HIS A 275 -41.42 9.88 4.02
N PRO A 276 -41.97 9.02 3.15
CA PRO A 276 -43.25 8.36 3.38
C PRO A 276 -43.21 7.35 4.53
N LEU A 277 -42.06 6.70 4.77
CA LEU A 277 -41.89 5.73 5.86
C LEU A 277 -42.02 6.36 7.26
N LEU A 278 -41.59 7.61 7.46
CA LEU A 278 -41.76 8.32 8.73
C LEU A 278 -43.16 8.94 8.89
N GLU A 279 -43.77 9.42 7.80
CA GLU A 279 -45.10 10.04 7.87
C GLU A 279 -46.22 9.00 7.97
N TYR A 280 -46.20 7.96 7.13
CA TYR A 280 -47.29 6.98 6.97
C TYR A 280 -46.93 5.54 7.42
N GLY A 281 -45.63 5.19 7.47
CA GLY A 281 -45.17 3.82 7.77
C GLY A 281 -45.09 2.88 6.55
N CYS A 282 -45.50 3.35 5.38
CA CYS A 282 -45.53 2.62 4.11
C CYS A 282 -45.35 3.60 2.94
N ILE A 283 -45.09 3.08 1.74
CA ILE A 283 -44.79 3.90 0.54
C ILE A 283 -45.95 3.87 -0.47
N GLU A 284 -46.56 2.72 -0.68
CA GLU A 284 -47.64 2.49 -1.67
C GLU A 284 -48.83 1.70 -1.09
N ASP A 285 -48.76 1.30 0.18
CA ASP A 285 -49.82 0.57 0.90
C ASP A 285 -50.68 1.54 1.72
N ASP A 286 -51.95 1.21 1.99
CA ASP A 286 -52.81 2.01 2.90
C ASP A 286 -52.20 2.18 4.30
N PRO A 287 -52.31 3.38 4.93
CA PRO A 287 -51.78 3.61 6.27
C PRO A 287 -52.57 2.81 7.31
N ALA A 288 -51.86 2.08 8.19
CA ALA A 288 -52.46 1.27 9.24
C ALA A 288 -51.72 1.44 10.58
N PRO A 289 -52.39 1.37 11.75
CA PRO A 289 -51.78 1.70 13.05
C PRO A 289 -50.51 0.91 13.40
N HIS A 290 -50.42 -0.35 12.98
CA HIS A 290 -49.25 -1.22 13.21
C HIS A 290 -48.08 -0.96 12.23
N LYS A 291 -48.31 -0.27 11.11
CA LYS A 291 -47.25 0.12 10.15
C LYS A 291 -46.45 1.32 10.64
N LYS A 292 -47.06 2.18 11.47
CA LYS A 292 -46.37 3.31 12.10
C LYS A 292 -45.51 2.82 13.26
N VAL A 293 -44.25 2.52 12.95
CA VAL A 293 -43.20 2.07 13.86
C VAL A 293 -42.46 3.26 14.49
N GLY A 294 -41.70 3.03 15.56
CA GLY A 294 -40.74 4.02 16.06
C GLY A 294 -39.53 4.14 15.15
N PHE A 295 -38.77 5.24 15.25
CA PHE A 295 -37.57 5.46 14.44
C PHE A 295 -36.45 6.18 15.19
N ILE A 296 -35.22 5.68 15.07
CA ILE A 296 -34.00 6.35 15.54
C ILE A 296 -32.96 6.31 14.41
N GLY A 297 -32.52 7.48 13.92
CA GLY A 297 -31.33 7.63 13.10
C GLY A 297 -30.14 8.05 13.96
N ILE A 298 -29.05 7.28 13.94
CA ILE A 298 -27.79 7.61 14.62
C ILE A 298 -26.77 7.99 13.55
N SER A 299 -26.15 9.17 13.63
CA SER A 299 -25.08 9.57 12.72
C SER A 299 -23.93 10.30 13.42
N ASN A 300 -22.76 10.30 12.77
CA ASN A 300 -21.62 11.12 13.16
C ASN A 300 -21.58 12.47 12.42
N TRP A 301 -22.40 12.64 11.37
CA TRP A 301 -22.53 13.87 10.56
C TRP A 301 -23.96 14.38 10.57
N ALA A 302 -24.16 15.68 10.32
CA ALA A 302 -25.49 16.23 10.10
C ALA A 302 -26.11 15.65 8.82
N LEU A 303 -27.45 15.65 8.76
CA LEU A 303 -28.22 15.30 7.58
C LEU A 303 -28.88 16.55 7.00
N ASP A 304 -29.33 16.46 5.76
CA ASP A 304 -30.17 17.47 5.13
C ASP A 304 -31.40 17.83 5.99
N PRO A 305 -31.63 19.12 6.34
CA PRO A 305 -32.79 19.56 7.13
C PRO A 305 -34.14 19.10 6.59
N ALA A 306 -34.31 18.93 5.27
CA ALA A 306 -35.55 18.42 4.69
C ALA A 306 -35.88 16.98 5.16
N LYS A 307 -34.87 16.22 5.60
CA LYS A 307 -35.02 14.91 6.24
C LYS A 307 -35.21 15.06 7.75
N MET A 308 -34.36 15.86 8.39
CA MET A 308 -34.33 16.02 9.85
C MET A 308 -35.62 16.64 10.41
N ASN A 309 -36.25 17.58 9.71
CA ASN A 309 -37.46 18.28 10.17
C ASN A 309 -38.68 17.36 10.39
N ARG A 310 -38.63 16.09 9.97
CA ARG A 310 -39.65 15.06 10.29
C ARG A 310 -39.45 14.40 11.66
N GLY A 311 -38.27 14.55 12.26
CA GLY A 311 -37.94 14.06 13.60
C GLY A 311 -37.56 15.18 14.55
N ILE A 312 -37.26 14.81 15.80
CA ILE A 312 -36.47 15.67 16.69
C ILE A 312 -35.00 15.41 16.38
N PHE A 313 -34.22 16.48 16.27
CA PHE A 313 -32.79 16.45 16.04
C PHE A 313 -32.07 16.74 17.36
N VAL A 314 -31.00 16.01 17.66
CA VAL A 314 -30.14 16.25 18.82
C VAL A 314 -28.72 16.45 18.31
N SER A 315 -28.20 17.68 18.42
CA SER A 315 -26.79 17.96 18.14
C SER A 315 -25.94 17.69 19.37
N ARG A 316 -24.75 17.12 19.15
CA ARG A 316 -23.68 17.02 20.15
C ARG A 316 -22.35 17.46 19.55
N GLY A 317 -21.98 18.70 19.85
CA GLY A 317 -20.63 19.20 19.70
C GLY A 317 -19.61 18.43 20.56
N SER A 318 -18.35 18.86 20.52
CA SER A 318 -17.28 18.26 21.34
C SER A 318 -17.52 18.53 22.83
N PRO A 319 -17.41 17.54 23.73
CA PRO A 319 -17.55 17.79 25.17
C PRO A 319 -16.39 18.66 25.66
N ASN A 320 -16.71 19.72 26.40
CA ASN A 320 -15.72 20.62 26.97
C ASN A 320 -14.92 19.95 28.11
N LYS A 321 -13.80 20.55 28.49
CA LYS A 321 -12.98 20.19 29.66
C LYS A 321 -13.73 19.74 30.91
N LYS A 322 -14.83 20.40 31.30
CA LYS A 322 -15.59 20.02 32.50
C LYS A 322 -16.29 18.67 32.28
N GLU A 323 -16.96 18.51 31.14
CA GLU A 323 -17.60 17.25 30.75
C GLU A 323 -16.60 16.10 30.54
N LEU A 324 -15.38 16.38 30.09
CA LEU A 324 -14.29 15.40 30.05
C LEU A 324 -13.90 14.94 31.46
N ILE A 325 -13.72 15.87 32.41
CA ILE A 325 -13.41 15.57 33.82
C ILE A 325 -14.54 14.79 34.50
N GLU A 326 -15.81 15.19 34.30
CA GLU A 326 -16.96 14.44 34.84
C GLU A 326 -17.14 13.07 34.17
N SER A 327 -16.81 12.94 32.89
CA SER A 327 -16.74 11.63 32.22
C SER A 327 -15.62 10.76 32.80
N ALA A 328 -14.45 11.33 33.11
CA ALA A 328 -13.34 10.60 33.73
C ALA A 328 -13.69 10.12 35.15
N LYS A 329 -14.26 10.99 35.99
CA LYS A 329 -14.85 10.62 37.30
C LYS A 329 -15.88 9.49 37.13
N GLY A 330 -16.78 9.62 36.15
CA GLY A 330 -17.82 8.64 35.87
C GLY A 330 -17.32 7.26 35.40
N ILE A 331 -16.16 7.18 34.72
CA ILE A 331 -15.52 5.89 34.40
C ILE A 331 -15.01 5.19 35.67
N CYS A 332 -14.52 5.98 36.64
CA CYS A 332 -13.82 5.52 37.83
C CYS A 332 -14.72 5.33 39.06
N SER A 333 -16.00 5.70 38.98
CA SER A 333 -16.94 5.75 40.11
C SER A 333 -17.30 4.40 40.73
N SER A 334 -16.86 3.29 40.13
CA SER A 334 -16.99 1.94 40.69
C SER A 334 -16.00 1.64 41.82
N GLU A 335 -14.93 2.41 41.97
CA GLU A 335 -13.94 2.26 43.07
C GLU A 335 -13.52 3.63 43.62
N PRO A 336 -14.29 4.24 44.53
CA PRO A 336 -14.06 5.62 44.99
C PRO A 336 -12.65 5.89 45.54
N LEU A 337 -12.05 4.90 46.22
CA LEU A 337 -10.68 4.98 46.74
C LEU A 337 -9.62 5.04 45.63
N VAL A 338 -9.84 4.32 44.52
CA VAL A 338 -8.96 4.38 43.34
C VAL A 338 -9.20 5.69 42.58
N GLN A 339 -10.46 6.11 42.43
CA GLN A 339 -10.83 7.39 41.81
C GLN A 339 -10.13 8.57 42.50
N GLN A 340 -10.19 8.67 43.83
CA GLN A 340 -9.55 9.76 44.59
C GLN A 340 -8.03 9.85 44.33
N ARG A 341 -7.33 8.69 44.29
CA ARG A 341 -5.89 8.63 44.02
C ARG A 341 -5.48 9.15 42.63
N ILE A 342 -6.35 8.98 41.62
CA ILE A 342 -6.05 9.39 40.24
C ILE A 342 -6.76 10.69 39.80
N GLN A 343 -7.59 11.27 40.66
CA GLN A 343 -8.40 12.46 40.36
C GLN A 343 -7.56 13.67 39.94
N GLY A 344 -6.33 13.80 40.46
CA GLY A 344 -5.38 14.85 40.08
C GLY A 344 -5.01 14.84 38.59
N TYR A 345 -5.01 13.67 37.93
CA TYR A 345 -4.62 13.55 36.53
C TYR A 345 -5.75 13.92 35.54
N PHE A 346 -7.03 13.94 35.97
CA PHE A 346 -8.17 14.12 35.06
C PHE A 346 -8.15 15.49 34.36
N ALA A 347 -7.93 16.58 35.09
CA ALA A 347 -7.91 17.94 34.53
C ALA A 347 -6.68 18.22 33.64
N PRO A 348 -5.46 17.75 33.99
CA PRO A 348 -4.32 17.72 33.08
C PRO A 348 -4.54 16.89 31.82
N PHE A 349 -5.07 15.66 31.92
CA PHE A 349 -5.35 14.82 30.76
C PHE A 349 -6.42 15.44 29.85
N ALA A 350 -7.43 16.14 30.41
CA ALA A 350 -8.41 16.87 29.62
C ALA A 350 -7.75 18.01 28.81
N ARG A 351 -6.87 18.83 29.43
CA ARG A 351 -6.10 19.86 28.70
C ARG A 351 -5.26 19.26 27.58
N ALA A 352 -4.50 18.20 27.87
CA ALA A 352 -3.60 17.59 26.90
C ALA A 352 -4.37 16.97 25.73
N TYR A 353 -5.55 16.38 25.99
CA TYR A 353 -6.47 15.92 24.95
C TYR A 353 -7.05 17.06 24.11
N GLU A 354 -7.44 18.18 24.73
CA GLU A 354 -7.89 19.38 24.00
C GLU A 354 -6.77 19.90 23.07
N THR A 355 -5.53 20.02 23.55
CA THR A 355 -4.37 20.41 22.73
C THR A 355 -4.02 19.41 21.63
N VAL A 356 -4.23 18.10 21.82
CA VAL A 356 -4.10 17.10 20.73
C VAL A 356 -5.22 17.28 19.69
N CYS A 357 -6.43 17.64 20.12
CA CYS A 357 -7.54 17.91 19.19
C CYS A 357 -7.35 19.21 18.39
N GLU A 358 -6.70 20.21 18.97
CA GLU A 358 -6.34 21.48 18.31
C GLU A 358 -5.18 21.30 17.29
N LYS A 359 -4.23 20.39 17.58
CA LYS A 359 -3.05 20.16 16.73
C LYS A 359 -3.24 19.18 15.57
N GLN A 360 -4.37 18.49 15.45
CA GLN A 360 -4.59 17.50 14.40
C GLN A 360 -5.37 18.07 13.20
N ASP A 361 -4.80 18.01 11.99
CA ASP A 361 -5.48 18.50 10.76
C ASP A 361 -6.75 17.70 10.42
N LYS A 362 -6.74 16.41 10.76
CA LYS A 362 -7.85 15.46 10.59
C LYS A 362 -8.04 14.71 11.91
N GLU A 363 -9.29 14.46 12.28
CA GLU A 363 -9.66 13.80 13.54
C GLU A 363 -9.20 12.32 13.57
N PHE A 364 -7.96 12.11 14.03
CA PHE A 364 -7.31 10.81 14.16
C PHE A 364 -7.36 10.29 15.60
N PHE A 365 -7.25 11.21 16.56
CA PHE A 365 -7.52 10.99 17.98
C PHE A 365 -8.89 11.56 18.36
N GLY A 366 -9.57 10.89 19.30
CA GLY A 366 -10.90 11.28 19.73
C GLY A 366 -11.30 10.67 21.08
N LEU A 367 -12.59 10.79 21.42
CA LEU A 367 -13.10 10.49 22.77
C LEU A 367 -12.83 9.05 23.22
N ARG A 368 -12.77 8.09 22.29
CA ARG A 368 -12.43 6.69 22.60
C ARG A 368 -10.98 6.52 23.05
N ASP A 369 -10.05 7.35 22.58
CA ASP A 369 -8.66 7.35 23.07
C ASP A 369 -8.60 7.92 24.49
N TYR A 370 -9.25 9.05 24.76
CA TYR A 370 -9.34 9.65 26.09
C TYR A 370 -9.98 8.70 27.11
N TYR A 371 -11.14 8.11 26.80
CA TYR A 371 -11.80 7.16 27.71
C TYR A 371 -10.97 5.89 27.93
N SER A 372 -10.18 5.46 26.95
CA SER A 372 -9.30 4.29 27.08
C SER A 372 -8.05 4.61 27.92
N LEU A 373 -7.49 5.82 27.82
CA LEU A 373 -6.45 6.33 28.72
C LEU A 373 -6.95 6.31 30.18
N ILE A 374 -8.12 6.89 30.47
CA ILE A 374 -8.69 6.89 31.83
C ILE A 374 -8.88 5.46 32.35
N LYS A 375 -9.44 4.56 31.53
CA LYS A 375 -9.62 3.14 31.90
C LYS A 375 -8.30 2.44 32.20
N MET A 376 -7.26 2.66 31.39
CA MET A 376 -5.95 2.05 31.61
C MET A 376 -5.26 2.57 32.87
N VAL A 377 -5.31 3.88 33.12
CA VAL A 377 -4.76 4.48 34.35
C VAL A 377 -5.51 3.97 35.59
N PHE A 378 -6.84 3.89 35.53
CA PHE A 378 -7.68 3.32 36.60
C PHE A 378 -7.37 1.83 36.84
N ALA A 379 -7.26 1.02 35.78
CA ALA A 379 -6.92 -0.40 35.89
C ALA A 379 -5.52 -0.63 36.47
N LYS A 380 -4.50 0.15 36.03
CA LYS A 380 -3.15 0.12 36.60
C LYS A 380 -3.19 0.47 38.09
N ALA A 381 -3.79 1.59 38.48
CA ALA A 381 -3.90 2.03 39.88
C ALA A 381 -4.70 1.06 40.78
N LYS A 382 -5.72 0.39 40.23
CA LYS A 382 -6.45 -0.69 40.90
C LYS A 382 -5.57 -1.94 41.10
N SER A 383 -4.78 -2.31 40.09
CA SER A 383 -3.90 -3.49 40.15
C SER A 383 -2.68 -3.32 41.05
N SER A 384 -2.10 -2.11 41.13
CA SER A 384 -0.96 -1.78 42.01
C SER A 384 -1.38 -1.38 43.43
N ASN A 385 -2.68 -1.14 43.65
CA ASN A 385 -3.25 -0.52 44.85
C ASN A 385 -2.56 0.80 45.27
N ASN A 386 -1.97 1.52 44.31
CA ASN A 386 -1.17 2.72 44.52
C ASN A 386 -1.44 3.76 43.42
N ALA A 387 -0.82 4.94 43.52
CA ALA A 387 -0.76 5.87 42.40
C ALA A 387 -0.02 5.21 41.20
N PRO A 388 -0.40 5.53 39.95
CA PRO A 388 0.30 5.05 38.76
C PRO A 388 1.71 5.66 38.69
N SER A 389 2.73 4.87 38.31
CA SER A 389 4.08 5.40 38.13
C SER A 389 4.18 6.30 36.88
N PRO A 390 5.21 7.16 36.76
CA PRO A 390 5.47 7.90 35.52
C PRO A 390 5.57 6.99 34.28
N ARG A 391 6.09 5.75 34.45
CA ARG A 391 6.13 4.74 33.38
C ARG A 391 4.74 4.21 33.04
N ASP A 392 3.86 3.98 34.02
CA ASP A 392 2.46 3.57 33.76
C ASP A 392 1.68 4.67 33.03
N ILE A 393 1.90 5.93 33.40
CA ILE A 393 1.30 7.08 32.72
C ILE A 393 1.83 7.19 31.28
N ALA A 394 3.15 7.09 31.08
CA ALA A 394 3.75 7.11 29.75
C ALA A 394 3.25 5.96 28.86
N GLN A 395 3.16 4.73 29.40
CA GLN A 395 2.56 3.58 28.71
C GLN A 395 1.08 3.81 28.35
N ALA A 396 0.28 4.34 29.28
CA ALA A 396 -1.14 4.55 29.05
C ALA A 396 -1.43 5.69 28.06
N VAL A 397 -0.60 6.75 28.06
CA VAL A 397 -0.63 7.80 27.03
C VAL A 397 -0.20 7.23 25.69
N LEU A 398 1.00 6.63 25.59
CA LEU A 398 1.53 6.13 24.33
C LEU A 398 0.69 5.01 23.71
N ARG A 399 0.01 4.15 24.49
CA ARG A 399 -0.94 3.18 23.91
C ARG A 399 -2.19 3.83 23.31
N ASN A 400 -2.68 4.93 23.86
CA ASN A 400 -3.92 5.56 23.38
C ASN A 400 -3.69 6.70 22.38
N PHE A 401 -2.52 7.33 22.41
CA PHE A 401 -2.16 8.49 21.60
C PHE A 401 -0.86 8.22 20.80
N SER A 402 -0.87 7.18 19.97
CA SER A 402 0.21 6.83 19.03
C SER A 402 -0.32 6.61 17.61
N GLY A 403 0.58 6.32 16.68
CA GLY A 403 0.26 6.00 15.28
C GLY A 403 0.05 7.21 14.37
N LYS A 404 0.33 8.43 14.85
CA LYS A 404 0.34 9.67 14.07
C LYS A 404 1.59 10.49 14.40
N ASP A 405 2.43 10.74 13.39
CA ASP A 405 3.84 11.12 13.53
C ASP A 405 4.11 12.61 13.79
N ASP A 406 3.22 13.51 13.36
CA ASP A 406 3.25 14.95 13.67
C ASP A 406 2.78 15.28 15.11
N ILE A 407 2.36 14.28 15.89
CA ILE A 407 1.82 14.47 17.24
C ILE A 407 2.65 13.71 18.28
N HIS A 408 3.63 14.40 18.86
CA HIS A 408 4.41 13.91 20.01
C HIS A 408 3.56 13.93 21.30
N ALA A 409 2.70 12.92 21.46
CA ALA A 409 1.70 12.88 22.52
C ALA A 409 2.31 12.89 23.93
N LEU A 410 3.44 12.21 24.16
CA LEU A 410 4.08 12.19 25.48
C LEU A 410 4.51 13.60 25.92
N ASP A 411 5.01 14.43 25.01
CA ASP A 411 5.40 15.81 25.31
C ASP A 411 4.19 16.68 25.63
N ILE A 412 3.11 16.56 24.87
CA ILE A 412 1.86 17.31 25.10
C ILE A 412 1.25 16.94 26.46
N PHE A 413 1.25 15.65 26.82
CA PHE A 413 0.72 15.18 28.10
C PHE A 413 1.64 15.51 29.29
N THR A 414 2.96 15.37 29.15
CA THR A 414 3.92 15.71 30.23
C THR A 414 4.16 17.22 30.39
N ALA A 415 3.90 18.04 29.37
CA ALA A 415 3.80 19.50 29.53
C ALA A 415 2.64 19.89 30.46
N SER A 416 1.55 19.11 30.48
CA SER A 416 0.45 19.26 31.45
C SER A 416 0.69 18.55 32.79
N LEU A 417 1.66 17.63 32.87
CA LEU A 417 2.03 16.80 34.03
C LEU A 417 3.57 16.62 34.13
N PRO A 418 4.32 17.60 34.66
CA PRO A 418 5.78 17.52 34.75
C PRO A 418 6.29 16.33 35.57
N GLU A 419 5.51 15.92 36.58
CA GLU A 419 5.75 14.76 37.45
C GLU A 419 5.68 13.40 36.72
N ALA A 420 5.04 13.36 35.54
CA ALA A 420 4.86 12.13 34.75
C ALA A 420 5.97 11.91 33.71
N LYS A 421 7.04 12.72 33.71
CA LYS A 421 8.18 12.54 32.80
C LYS A 421 8.90 11.20 33.09
N CYS A 422 8.95 10.34 32.08
CA CYS A 422 9.70 9.09 32.13
C CYS A 422 11.06 9.26 31.43
N SER A 423 12.14 8.82 32.08
CA SER A 423 13.50 8.90 31.52
C SER A 423 13.89 7.70 30.64
N GLU A 424 13.04 6.67 30.58
CA GLU A 424 13.25 5.47 29.76
C GLU A 424 12.41 5.54 28.48
N GLU A 425 13.01 5.20 27.34
CA GLU A 425 12.30 5.06 26.06
C GLU A 425 11.36 3.84 26.11
N VAL A 426 10.06 4.07 25.98
CA VAL A 426 9.05 3.01 25.94
C VAL A 426 8.88 2.52 24.50
N SER A 427 9.37 1.31 24.19
CA SER A 427 9.34 0.80 22.81
C SER A 427 7.94 0.40 22.34
N THR A 428 7.61 0.72 21.08
CA THR A 428 6.34 0.33 20.45
C THR A 428 6.11 -1.18 20.49
N MET A 429 7.19 -1.96 20.39
CA MET A 429 7.13 -3.43 20.50
C MET A 429 6.72 -3.90 21.91
N GLN A 430 7.09 -3.20 22.98
CA GLN A 430 6.52 -3.48 24.31
C GLN A 430 5.02 -3.16 24.34
N LEU A 431 4.61 -2.02 23.79
CA LEU A 431 3.19 -1.58 23.81
C LEU A 431 2.27 -2.53 23.05
N ILE A 432 2.67 -2.95 21.85
CA ILE A 432 1.94 -3.93 21.02
C ILE A 432 1.85 -5.27 21.74
N ARG A 433 2.97 -5.77 22.30
CA ARG A 433 3.00 -7.01 23.10
C ARG A 433 2.07 -6.95 24.32
N GLU A 434 2.02 -5.81 25.01
CA GLU A 434 1.14 -5.58 26.16
C GLU A 434 -0.35 -5.53 25.80
N ASN A 435 -0.72 -5.11 24.58
CA ASN A 435 -2.10 -5.28 24.10
C ASN A 435 -2.36 -6.75 23.77
N MET A 436 -1.52 -7.37 22.94
CA MET A 436 -1.70 -8.73 22.42
C MET A 436 -1.84 -9.82 23.48
N TYR A 437 -1.13 -9.69 24.61
CA TYR A 437 -1.01 -10.74 25.62
C TYR A 437 -1.52 -10.32 27.02
N SER A 438 -2.36 -9.28 27.12
CA SER A 438 -2.69 -8.58 28.38
C SER A 438 -3.36 -9.41 29.49
N ASP A 439 -3.82 -10.63 29.19
CA ASP A 439 -4.55 -11.49 30.13
C ASP A 439 -3.71 -12.65 30.67
N LEU A 440 -2.59 -12.99 30.04
CA LEU A 440 -1.77 -14.16 30.40
C LEU A 440 -0.99 -14.01 31.73
N GLN A 441 -0.91 -12.80 32.28
CA GLN A 441 -0.37 -12.57 33.63
C GLN A 441 -1.42 -12.76 34.74
N LYS A 442 -2.70 -13.02 34.42
CA LYS A 442 -3.81 -13.18 35.38
C LYS A 442 -3.93 -14.61 35.92
N ALA A 443 -2.82 -15.17 36.38
CA ALA A 443 -2.76 -16.55 36.91
C ALA A 443 -3.40 -16.76 38.30
N SER A 444 -4.14 -15.77 38.84
CA SER A 444 -4.91 -15.91 40.08
C SER A 444 -6.38 -15.55 39.83
N GLY A 445 -7.28 -16.46 40.18
CA GLY A 445 -8.70 -16.43 39.81
C GLY A 445 -9.54 -15.39 40.55
N LYS A 446 -9.25 -14.11 40.34
CA LYS A 446 -10.13 -12.98 40.70
C LYS A 446 -10.99 -12.58 39.49
N GLU A 447 -12.13 -11.95 39.79
CA GLU A 447 -13.22 -11.72 38.84
C GLU A 447 -12.83 -10.93 37.58
N LEU A 448 -13.60 -11.14 36.50
CA LEU A 448 -13.43 -10.55 35.15
C LEU A 448 -13.78 -9.05 35.11
N ASP A 449 -13.02 -8.22 35.83
CA ASP A 449 -13.36 -6.81 36.08
C ASP A 449 -12.99 -5.86 34.92
N GLY A 450 -13.68 -6.03 33.79
CA GLY A 450 -14.14 -4.95 32.91
C GLY A 450 -13.15 -4.10 32.09
N SER A 451 -11.84 -4.23 32.28
CA SER A 451 -10.82 -3.43 31.55
C SER A 451 -10.31 -4.12 30.28
N GLU A 452 -11.19 -4.28 29.29
CA GLU A 452 -10.83 -4.76 27.95
C GLU A 452 -10.12 -3.67 27.15
N SER A 453 -8.97 -3.99 26.55
CA SER A 453 -8.26 -3.08 25.63
C SER A 453 -8.90 -3.09 24.24
N ARG A 454 -8.81 -1.97 23.52
CA ARG A 454 -9.22 -1.91 22.11
C ARG A 454 -8.34 -2.83 21.24
N TYR A 455 -8.89 -3.32 20.14
CA TYR A 455 -8.14 -4.08 19.14
C TYR A 455 -7.11 -3.20 18.43
N LEU A 456 -6.03 -3.79 17.92
CA LEU A 456 -4.90 -3.04 17.35
C LEU A 456 -5.16 -2.60 15.90
N LEU A 457 -4.71 -1.38 15.58
CA LEU A 457 -4.40 -0.94 14.22
C LEU A 457 -2.90 -0.68 14.15
N VAL A 458 -2.18 -1.55 13.44
CA VAL A 458 -0.75 -1.41 13.17
C VAL A 458 -0.60 -0.77 11.80
N LEU A 459 -0.35 0.54 11.80
CA LEU A 459 0.00 1.29 10.61
C LEU A 459 1.42 0.90 10.20
N THR A 460 1.63 0.59 8.92
CA THR A 460 2.95 0.18 8.44
C THR A 460 3.32 0.87 7.13
N ARG A 461 4.51 0.55 6.62
CA ARG A 461 4.93 0.80 5.25
C ARG A 461 5.32 -0.52 4.60
N ASN A 462 4.96 -0.68 3.33
CA ASN A 462 5.37 -1.79 2.47
C ASN A 462 5.03 -3.18 3.06
N TYR A 463 3.95 -3.26 3.83
CA TYR A 463 3.46 -4.41 4.61
C TYR A 463 4.43 -5.01 5.65
N ALA A 464 5.52 -4.31 5.97
CA ALA A 464 6.62 -4.82 6.79
C ALA A 464 6.22 -5.25 8.22
N ALA A 465 5.20 -4.62 8.81
CA ALA A 465 4.73 -4.96 10.16
C ALA A 465 4.34 -6.43 10.33
N LEU A 466 3.79 -7.11 9.31
CA LEU A 466 3.42 -8.53 9.46
C LEU A 466 4.65 -9.40 9.71
N GLN A 467 5.72 -9.19 8.94
CA GLN A 467 6.98 -9.91 9.06
C GLN A 467 7.57 -9.69 10.46
N VAL A 468 7.63 -8.45 10.91
CA VAL A 468 8.12 -8.08 12.25
C VAL A 468 7.33 -8.78 13.36
N LEU A 469 6.00 -8.81 13.28
CA LEU A 469 5.14 -9.47 14.27
C LEU A 469 5.30 -11.00 14.24
N GLN A 470 5.49 -11.59 13.04
CA GLN A 470 5.81 -13.01 12.87
C GLN A 470 7.13 -13.38 13.54
N GLN A 471 8.19 -12.61 13.28
CA GLN A 471 9.54 -12.85 13.81
C GLN A 471 9.62 -12.66 15.33
N THR A 472 8.93 -11.64 15.87
CA THR A 472 9.11 -11.23 17.28
C THR A 472 8.07 -11.79 18.26
N PHE A 473 6.86 -12.15 17.80
CA PHE A 473 5.75 -12.59 18.67
C PHE A 473 5.13 -13.95 18.28
N PHE A 474 4.94 -14.26 16.99
CA PHE A 474 4.20 -15.46 16.56
C PHE A 474 5.04 -16.75 16.52
N LYS A 475 5.57 -17.15 17.68
CA LYS A 475 6.21 -18.46 17.86
C LYS A 475 5.19 -19.61 17.73
N GLU A 476 5.72 -20.80 17.43
CA GLU A 476 4.99 -21.98 16.93
C GLU A 476 3.71 -22.31 17.71
N ASP A 477 3.75 -22.34 19.05
CA ASP A 477 2.61 -22.66 19.91
C ASP A 477 1.38 -21.75 19.74
N ARG A 478 1.53 -20.53 19.19
CA ARG A 478 0.51 -19.46 19.23
C ARG A 478 0.44 -18.61 17.96
N GLN A 479 0.55 -19.24 16.79
CA GLN A 479 0.33 -18.58 15.50
C GLN A 479 -1.14 -18.08 15.34
N PRO A 480 -1.36 -16.81 14.95
CA PRO A 480 -2.70 -16.26 14.72
C PRO A 480 -3.32 -16.79 13.42
N GLU A 481 -4.62 -16.59 13.24
CA GLU A 481 -5.28 -16.75 11.96
C GLU A 481 -5.01 -15.52 11.10
N ILE A 482 -4.11 -15.66 10.12
CA ILE A 482 -3.85 -14.61 9.13
C ILE A 482 -4.93 -14.69 8.05
N ILE A 483 -5.70 -13.62 7.91
CA ILE A 483 -6.72 -13.45 6.88
C ILE A 483 -6.25 -12.28 5.99
N PHE A 484 -5.98 -12.58 4.73
CA PHE A 484 -5.53 -11.59 3.75
C PHE A 484 -6.68 -11.21 2.80
N GLY A 485 -6.75 -9.94 2.43
CA GLY A 485 -7.67 -9.43 1.43
C GLY A 485 -7.17 -9.69 0.03
N SER A 486 -7.57 -10.82 -0.53
CA SER A 486 -7.32 -11.18 -1.93
C SER A 486 -7.64 -9.99 -2.85
N SER A 487 -6.62 -9.53 -3.57
CA SER A 487 -6.75 -8.48 -4.59
C SER A 487 -6.92 -9.07 -6.00
N PHE A 488 -7.20 -10.37 -6.12
CA PHE A 488 -7.54 -11.01 -7.38
C PHE A 488 -8.89 -10.46 -7.90
N PRO A 489 -9.05 -10.13 -9.19
CA PRO A 489 -10.14 -9.28 -9.70
C PRO A 489 -11.57 -9.67 -9.31
N ARG A 490 -11.89 -10.97 -9.21
CA ARG A 490 -13.24 -11.47 -8.88
C ARG A 490 -13.39 -11.89 -7.41
N ASP A 491 -12.32 -11.90 -6.62
CA ASP A 491 -12.42 -12.23 -5.18
C ASP A 491 -13.02 -11.10 -4.33
N GLN A 492 -13.24 -9.92 -4.92
CA GLN A 492 -14.03 -8.85 -4.30
C GLN A 492 -15.53 -9.18 -4.26
N GLU A 493 -15.96 -10.32 -4.82
CA GLU A 493 -17.32 -10.83 -4.68
C GLU A 493 -17.72 -11.14 -3.22
N TYR A 494 -19.00 -10.93 -2.94
CA TYR A 494 -19.65 -11.14 -1.63
C TYR A 494 -19.44 -12.55 -1.03
N THR A 495 -19.17 -13.55 -1.88
CA THR A 495 -18.90 -14.94 -1.48
C THR A 495 -17.61 -15.09 -0.67
N GLN A 496 -16.54 -14.37 -1.02
CA GLN A 496 -15.27 -14.38 -0.29
C GLN A 496 -15.36 -13.54 0.99
N VAL A 497 -16.09 -12.42 0.95
CA VAL A 497 -16.44 -11.63 2.16
C VAL A 497 -17.13 -12.53 3.19
N CYS A 498 -18.12 -13.32 2.78
CA CYS A 498 -18.81 -14.29 3.64
C CYS A 498 -17.87 -15.35 4.23
N ARG A 499 -16.95 -15.92 3.42
CA ARG A 499 -15.96 -16.91 3.88
C ARG A 499 -15.01 -16.32 4.92
N ASN A 500 -14.49 -15.12 4.69
CA ASN A 500 -13.56 -14.47 5.61
C ASN A 500 -14.24 -14.04 6.92
N ILE A 501 -15.48 -13.53 6.88
CA ILE A 501 -16.27 -13.29 8.11
C ILE A 501 -16.55 -14.59 8.86
N ASN A 502 -16.79 -15.71 8.19
CA ASN A 502 -16.93 -17.00 8.86
C ASN A 502 -15.62 -17.48 9.52
N ARG A 503 -14.44 -17.24 8.90
CA ARG A 503 -13.13 -17.47 9.54
C ARG A 503 -12.97 -16.61 10.79
N VAL A 504 -13.30 -15.31 10.72
CA VAL A 504 -13.30 -14.41 11.88
C VAL A 504 -14.24 -14.92 12.98
N LYS A 505 -15.47 -15.33 12.63
CA LYS A 505 -16.47 -15.89 13.55
C LYS A 505 -15.90 -17.11 14.30
N ILE A 506 -15.33 -18.08 13.59
CA ILE A 506 -14.75 -19.28 14.20
C ILE A 506 -13.62 -18.90 15.17
N CYS A 507 -12.77 -17.93 14.80
CA CYS A 507 -11.71 -17.44 15.68
C CYS A 507 -12.23 -16.70 16.92
N MET A 508 -13.28 -15.88 16.79
CA MET A 508 -13.99 -15.26 17.93
C MET A 508 -14.59 -16.30 18.86
N GLU A 509 -15.21 -17.35 18.33
CA GLU A 509 -15.86 -18.41 19.12
C GLU A 509 -14.85 -19.32 19.82
N THR A 510 -13.62 -19.43 19.32
CA THR A 510 -12.54 -20.28 19.84
C THR A 510 -11.46 -19.53 20.64
N GLY A 511 -11.37 -18.21 20.51
CA GLY A 511 -10.34 -17.39 21.13
C GLY A 511 -9.02 -17.28 20.37
N LYS A 512 -8.92 -17.82 19.14
CA LYS A 512 -7.72 -17.67 18.31
C LYS A 512 -7.56 -16.20 17.88
N MET A 513 -6.36 -15.65 18.02
CA MET A 513 -6.04 -14.30 17.55
C MET A 513 -6.17 -14.21 16.02
N VAL A 514 -6.70 -13.10 15.50
CA VAL A 514 -6.83 -12.83 14.05
C VAL A 514 -5.97 -11.65 13.64
N VAL A 515 -5.28 -11.80 12.50
CA VAL A 515 -4.61 -10.69 11.80
C VAL A 515 -5.33 -10.44 10.48
N LEU A 516 -5.83 -9.23 10.28
CA LEU A 516 -6.48 -8.76 9.06
C LEU A 516 -5.51 -7.88 8.26
N LEU A 517 -5.31 -8.18 6.99
CA LEU A 517 -4.46 -7.42 6.06
C LEU A 517 -5.26 -7.05 4.81
N ASN A 518 -5.24 -5.78 4.37
CA ASN A 518 -5.85 -5.35 3.11
C ASN A 518 -7.37 -5.67 2.98
N LEU A 519 -8.12 -5.70 4.10
CA LEU A 519 -9.49 -6.22 4.19
C LEU A 519 -10.56 -5.14 4.37
N GLN A 520 -10.47 -4.07 3.55
CA GLN A 520 -11.38 -2.93 3.61
C GLN A 520 -12.87 -3.30 3.52
N SER A 521 -13.21 -4.32 2.72
CA SER A 521 -14.57 -4.85 2.58
C SER A 521 -15.14 -5.51 3.85
N LEU A 522 -14.31 -5.92 4.82
CA LEU A 522 -14.76 -6.52 6.07
C LEU A 522 -15.02 -5.51 7.17
N TYR A 523 -14.44 -4.31 7.12
CA TYR A 523 -14.53 -3.36 8.23
C TYR A 523 -15.97 -2.89 8.49
N GLU A 524 -16.83 -2.85 7.45
CA GLU A 524 -18.29 -2.66 7.60
C GLU A 524 -18.94 -3.81 8.39
N SER A 525 -18.61 -5.05 8.02
CA SER A 525 -19.14 -6.27 8.65
C SER A 525 -18.68 -6.49 10.09
N LEU A 526 -17.57 -5.87 10.49
CA LEU A 526 -16.96 -6.01 11.82
C LEU A 526 -17.23 -4.83 12.77
N TYR A 527 -17.95 -3.78 12.35
CA TYR A 527 -18.09 -2.54 13.15
C TYR A 527 -18.59 -2.76 14.59
N ASP A 528 -19.52 -3.69 14.82
CA ASP A 528 -20.04 -3.97 16.16
C ASP A 528 -19.10 -4.82 17.03
N ALA A 529 -18.29 -5.70 16.43
CA ALA A 529 -17.16 -6.32 17.12
C ALA A 529 -16.11 -5.27 17.53
N LEU A 530 -15.76 -4.36 16.61
CA LEU A 530 -14.85 -3.23 16.87
C LEU A 530 -15.44 -2.18 17.83
N ASN A 531 -16.76 -2.22 18.12
CA ASN A 531 -17.37 -1.42 19.18
C ASN A 531 -17.16 -2.00 20.59
N GLN A 532 -16.84 -3.31 20.73
CA GLN A 532 -16.72 -4.05 22.00
C GLN A 532 -17.98 -3.98 22.91
N TYR A 533 -19.15 -3.71 22.31
CA TYR A 533 -20.45 -3.62 22.99
C TYR A 533 -21.16 -4.99 23.07
N TYR A 534 -20.52 -5.95 23.75
CA TYR A 534 -21.08 -7.29 23.94
C TYR A 534 -22.41 -7.30 24.73
N VAL A 535 -23.33 -8.16 24.29
CA VAL A 535 -24.45 -8.65 25.11
C VAL A 535 -23.94 -9.85 25.93
N TYR A 536 -24.33 -9.96 27.20
CA TYR A 536 -23.97 -11.10 28.04
C TYR A 536 -25.15 -12.07 28.16
N LEU A 537 -24.90 -13.37 27.98
CA LEU A 537 -25.89 -14.43 28.20
C LEU A 537 -25.18 -15.64 28.82
N GLY A 538 -25.60 -16.06 30.02
CA GLY A 538 -24.95 -17.15 30.77
C GLY A 538 -23.46 -16.88 31.07
N GLY A 539 -23.09 -15.61 31.31
CA GLY A 539 -21.70 -15.18 31.50
C GLY A 539 -20.86 -15.08 30.22
N GLN A 540 -21.34 -15.62 29.09
CA GLN A 540 -20.64 -15.56 27.80
C GLN A 540 -20.92 -14.23 27.08
N LYS A 541 -19.89 -13.69 26.40
CA LYS A 541 -20.02 -12.51 25.54
C LYS A 541 -20.59 -12.89 24.17
N TYR A 542 -21.48 -12.06 23.64
CA TYR A 542 -21.99 -12.15 22.27
C TYR A 542 -21.93 -10.80 21.56
N VAL A 543 -21.70 -10.81 20.26
CA VAL A 543 -21.76 -9.63 19.38
C VAL A 543 -22.43 -9.97 18.06
N ASP A 544 -23.06 -8.99 17.41
CA ASP A 544 -23.52 -9.13 16.03
C ASP A 544 -22.33 -8.98 15.07
N LEU A 545 -22.23 -9.89 14.10
CA LEU A 545 -21.40 -9.74 12.90
C LEU A 545 -22.29 -9.48 11.69
N GLY A 546 -21.93 -8.50 10.87
CA GLY A 546 -22.64 -8.16 9.63
C GLY A 546 -22.26 -9.08 8.47
N LEU A 547 -23.23 -9.34 7.60
CA LEU A 547 -23.07 -9.97 6.29
C LEU A 547 -24.07 -9.30 5.34
N GLY A 548 -23.64 -8.17 4.76
CA GLY A 548 -24.54 -7.28 4.02
C GLY A 548 -25.72 -6.85 4.88
N THR A 549 -26.94 -7.15 4.44
CA THR A 549 -28.18 -6.86 5.17
C THR A 549 -28.50 -7.84 6.31
N HIS A 550 -27.72 -8.90 6.50
CA HIS A 550 -27.92 -9.89 7.56
C HIS A 550 -26.99 -9.64 8.75
N ARG A 551 -27.46 -9.97 9.95
CA ARG A 551 -26.69 -9.92 11.20
C ARG A 551 -26.72 -11.28 11.88
N VAL A 552 -25.56 -11.77 12.33
CA VAL A 552 -25.40 -13.08 12.98
C VAL A 552 -24.78 -12.89 14.35
N LYS A 553 -25.41 -13.41 15.41
CA LYS A 553 -24.82 -13.40 16.75
C LYS A 553 -23.68 -14.41 16.84
N CYS A 554 -22.49 -13.90 17.16
CA CYS A 554 -21.26 -14.64 17.39
C CYS A 554 -20.93 -14.64 18.88
N ARG A 555 -20.49 -15.78 19.44
CA ARG A 555 -19.88 -15.80 20.78
C ARG A 555 -18.46 -15.24 20.69
N VAL A 556 -18.04 -14.45 21.67
CA VAL A 556 -16.68 -13.88 21.73
C VAL A 556 -15.95 -14.45 22.95
N HIS A 557 -14.89 -15.23 22.72
CA HIS A 557 -14.05 -15.77 23.78
C HIS A 557 -13.31 -14.63 24.53
N PRO A 558 -13.08 -14.72 25.85
CA PRO A 558 -12.36 -13.68 26.60
C PRO A 558 -10.98 -13.32 26.02
N ASP A 559 -10.23 -14.34 25.59
CA ASP A 559 -8.86 -14.18 25.07
C ASP A 559 -8.80 -13.77 23.57
N PHE A 560 -9.94 -13.60 22.90
CA PHE A 560 -9.96 -13.25 21.48
C PHE A 560 -9.33 -11.87 21.23
N ARG A 561 -8.32 -11.81 20.35
CA ARG A 561 -7.64 -10.59 19.94
C ARG A 561 -7.64 -10.43 18.42
N LEU A 562 -7.77 -9.19 17.98
CA LEU A 562 -7.78 -8.80 16.58
C LEU A 562 -6.73 -7.71 16.34
N ILE A 563 -5.99 -7.86 15.24
CA ILE A 563 -5.01 -6.90 14.74
C ILE A 563 -5.39 -6.56 13.30
N VAL A 564 -5.58 -5.29 13.00
CA VAL A 564 -5.61 -4.78 11.61
C VAL A 564 -4.22 -4.29 11.27
N ILE A 565 -3.66 -4.75 10.15
CA ILE A 565 -2.40 -4.25 9.58
C ILE A 565 -2.74 -3.61 8.25
N GLU A 566 -2.37 -2.34 8.06
CA GLU A 566 -2.68 -1.58 6.86
C GLU A 566 -1.60 -0.52 6.59
N GLU A 567 -1.40 -0.18 5.32
CA GLU A 567 -0.51 0.91 4.93
C GLU A 567 -0.93 2.25 5.56
N LYS A 568 0.03 2.96 6.14
CA LYS A 568 -0.16 4.26 6.80
C LYS A 568 -0.92 5.26 5.92
N ASP A 569 -0.55 5.36 4.65
CA ASP A 569 -1.20 6.22 3.67
C ASP A 569 -2.66 5.84 3.40
N VAL A 570 -2.98 4.54 3.43
CA VAL A 570 -4.35 4.04 3.29
C VAL A 570 -5.19 4.42 4.50
N VAL A 571 -4.64 4.29 5.71
CA VAL A 571 -5.31 4.72 6.95
C VAL A 571 -5.54 6.24 6.96
N TYR A 572 -4.55 7.05 6.58
CA TYR A 572 -4.69 8.51 6.62
C TYR A 572 -5.67 9.03 5.55
N LYS A 573 -5.65 8.47 4.34
CA LYS A 573 -6.48 8.92 3.21
C LYS A 573 -7.89 8.30 3.24
N HIS A 574 -7.99 6.96 3.31
CA HIS A 574 -9.21 6.22 3.00
C HIS A 574 -10.01 5.74 4.22
N PHE A 575 -9.38 5.46 5.37
CA PHE A 575 -10.13 4.90 6.51
C PHE A 575 -11.13 5.92 7.08
N PRO A 576 -12.39 5.51 7.34
CA PRO A 576 -13.35 6.37 8.03
C PRO A 576 -12.89 6.73 9.45
N ILE A 577 -13.03 8.01 9.83
CA ILE A 577 -12.72 8.51 11.18
C ILE A 577 -13.35 7.65 12.31
N PRO A 578 -14.60 7.15 12.20
CA PRO A 578 -15.17 6.24 13.19
C PRO A 578 -14.51 4.85 13.27
N LEU A 579 -13.79 4.39 12.23
CA LEU A 579 -13.03 3.14 12.25
C LEU A 579 -11.70 3.35 13.00
N ILE A 580 -10.95 4.40 12.64
CA ILE A 580 -9.67 4.74 13.28
C ILE A 580 -9.86 4.88 14.80
N ASN A 581 -10.86 5.63 15.23
CA ASN A 581 -11.17 5.85 16.65
C ASN A 581 -11.57 4.58 17.43
N ARG A 582 -12.00 3.50 16.76
CA ARG A 582 -12.35 2.22 17.42
C ARG A 582 -11.11 1.39 17.80
N LEU A 583 -9.97 1.60 17.14
CA LEU A 583 -8.76 0.79 17.29
C LEU A 583 -7.69 1.50 18.15
N GLU A 584 -6.76 0.73 18.71
CA GLU A 584 -5.54 1.20 19.37
C GLU A 584 -4.42 1.33 18.32
N LYS A 585 -3.96 2.56 18.04
CA LYS A 585 -3.12 2.85 16.88
C LYS A 585 -1.63 2.86 17.23
N HIS A 586 -0.85 2.08 16.49
CA HIS A 586 0.62 2.04 16.58
C HIS A 586 1.22 2.08 15.18
N TYR A 587 2.33 2.80 14.99
CA TYR A 587 3.10 2.74 13.75
C TYR A 587 4.26 1.75 13.92
N LEU A 588 4.42 0.85 12.95
CA LEU A 588 5.47 -0.17 12.95
C LEU A 588 6.05 -0.35 11.54
N ASP A 589 7.30 0.08 11.40
CA ASP A 589 8.18 -0.23 10.28
C ASP A 589 9.42 -0.98 10.79
N ILE A 590 10.37 -1.29 9.89
CA ILE A 590 11.60 -1.99 10.27
C ILE A 590 12.53 -1.08 11.08
N ASN A 591 12.57 0.23 10.80
CA ASN A 591 13.32 1.22 11.60
C ASN A 591 12.93 1.17 13.09
N THR A 592 11.65 0.97 13.38
CA THR A 592 11.09 0.88 14.74
C THR A 592 11.65 -0.31 15.53
N VAL A 593 12.07 -1.38 14.84
CA VAL A 593 12.63 -2.60 15.46
C VAL A 593 14.14 -2.48 15.73
N LEU A 594 14.88 -1.78 14.87
CA LEU A 594 16.34 -1.77 14.89
C LEU A 594 16.94 -1.17 16.17
N GLU A 595 18.00 -1.81 16.66
CA GLU A 595 18.85 -1.30 17.74
C GLU A 595 19.66 -0.07 17.31
N ARG A 596 20.21 0.67 18.28
CA ARG A 596 20.93 1.93 18.00
C ARG A 596 22.17 1.73 17.11
N TRP A 597 22.91 0.63 17.26
CA TRP A 597 24.06 0.34 16.39
C TRP A 597 23.62 -0.07 14.96
N GLN A 598 22.52 -0.80 14.83
CA GLN A 598 21.95 -1.13 13.50
C GLN A 598 21.48 0.13 12.77
N LYS A 599 20.90 1.09 13.49
CA LYS A 599 20.52 2.41 12.96
C LYS A 599 21.73 3.19 12.46
N ASN A 600 22.88 3.13 13.14
CA ASN A 600 24.12 3.73 12.63
C ASN A 600 24.54 3.11 11.29
N ILE A 601 24.52 1.77 11.16
CA ILE A 601 24.79 1.09 9.89
C ILE A 601 23.79 1.54 8.81
N VAL A 602 22.49 1.71 9.13
CA VAL A 602 21.49 2.19 8.16
C VAL A 602 21.81 3.59 7.62
N GLU A 603 22.27 4.52 8.45
CA GLU A 603 22.67 5.86 7.98
C GLU A 603 24.01 5.83 7.19
N GLU A 604 24.97 5.00 7.59
CA GLU A 604 26.16 4.72 6.77
C GLU A 604 25.79 4.16 5.39
N LEU A 605 24.82 3.24 5.34
CA LEU A 605 24.35 2.59 4.11
C LEU A 605 23.62 3.58 3.21
N LYS A 606 22.76 4.46 3.76
CA LYS A 606 22.14 5.57 3.02
C LYS A 606 23.20 6.49 2.41
N SER A 607 24.19 6.91 3.20
CA SER A 607 25.30 7.74 2.72
C SER A 607 26.16 7.04 1.66
N TRP A 608 26.29 5.71 1.71
CA TRP A 608 26.95 4.92 0.66
C TRP A 608 26.09 4.85 -0.62
N VAL A 609 24.78 4.60 -0.49
CA VAL A 609 23.81 4.59 -1.60
C VAL A 609 23.76 5.94 -2.32
N GLU A 610 23.70 7.04 -1.58
CA GLU A 610 23.72 8.40 -2.14
C GLU A 610 25.00 8.66 -2.95
N ARG A 611 26.18 8.28 -2.41
CA ARG A 611 27.46 8.40 -3.13
C ARG A 611 27.62 7.43 -4.31
N PHE A 612 26.87 6.33 -4.33
CA PHE A 612 26.79 5.41 -5.48
C PHE A 612 25.95 6.02 -6.62
N ALA A 613 24.84 6.69 -6.28
CA ALA A 613 23.98 7.37 -7.27
C ALA A 613 24.55 8.72 -7.75
N ASP A 614 25.34 9.40 -6.92
CA ASP A 614 26.00 10.69 -7.20
C ASP A 614 27.13 10.54 -8.24
N VAL A 615 26.74 10.57 -9.51
CA VAL A 615 27.63 10.66 -10.68
C VAL A 615 27.98 12.13 -10.93
N LYS A 616 29.27 12.43 -11.09
CA LYS A 616 29.72 13.80 -11.36
C LYS A 616 29.23 14.31 -12.73
N PRO A 617 28.76 15.56 -12.84
CA PRO A 617 28.26 16.10 -14.10
C PRO A 617 29.36 16.16 -15.16
N ASN A 618 29.03 15.71 -16.38
CA ASN A 618 29.91 15.69 -17.53
C ASN A 618 29.36 16.67 -18.59
N PRO A 619 30.07 17.74 -18.98
CA PRO A 619 29.52 18.90 -19.71
C PRO A 619 29.04 18.66 -21.16
N PHE A 620 28.82 17.40 -21.56
CA PHE A 620 28.41 16.99 -22.91
C PHE A 620 27.20 16.04 -22.93
N VAL A 621 26.62 15.70 -21.78
CA VAL A 621 25.38 14.92 -21.64
C VAL A 621 24.39 15.74 -20.81
N ALA A 622 23.08 15.53 -21.01
CA ALA A 622 22.05 16.26 -20.26
C ALA A 622 22.20 16.07 -18.73
N GLU A 623 21.87 17.11 -17.96
CA GLU A 623 21.98 17.12 -16.49
C GLU A 623 20.88 16.27 -15.80
N HIS A 624 20.88 14.96 -16.03
CA HIS A 624 20.04 14.06 -15.23
C HIS A 624 20.72 13.71 -13.91
N LYS A 625 20.05 14.02 -12.79
CA LYS A 625 20.48 13.62 -11.46
C LYS A 625 19.87 12.27 -11.10
N TYR A 626 20.68 11.23 -11.17
CA TYR A 626 20.24 9.89 -10.81
C TYR A 626 19.77 9.79 -9.36
N SER A 627 18.63 9.13 -9.16
CA SER A 627 18.12 8.82 -7.83
C SER A 627 18.48 7.39 -7.39
N PRO A 628 18.57 7.10 -6.08
CA PRO A 628 18.81 5.74 -5.58
C PRO A 628 17.87 4.66 -6.13
N SER A 629 16.61 4.98 -6.44
CA SER A 629 15.63 4.02 -7.00
C SER A 629 15.74 3.81 -8.51
N GLU A 630 16.51 4.63 -9.24
CA GLU A 630 16.92 4.37 -10.62
C GLU A 630 18.16 3.47 -10.70
N VAL A 631 18.94 3.41 -9.62
CA VAL A 631 20.19 2.66 -9.50
C VAL A 631 19.96 1.29 -8.87
N PHE A 632 19.30 1.27 -7.71
CA PHE A 632 18.98 0.08 -6.92
C PHE A 632 17.48 -0.21 -7.07
N ILE A 633 17.13 -1.21 -7.87
CA ILE A 633 15.75 -1.41 -8.31
C ILE A 633 14.88 -1.87 -7.14
N GLY A 634 13.81 -1.12 -6.86
CA GLY A 634 12.95 -1.31 -5.68
C GLY A 634 13.39 -0.56 -4.42
N TYR A 635 14.46 0.23 -4.47
CA TYR A 635 14.94 1.01 -3.33
C TYR A 635 13.93 2.07 -2.89
N HIS A 636 13.76 2.18 -1.58
CA HIS A 636 12.85 3.10 -0.90
C HIS A 636 13.47 3.50 0.46
N PRO A 637 12.95 4.52 1.18
CA PRO A 637 13.60 5.06 2.38
C PRO A 637 13.95 4.04 3.48
N ASP A 638 13.17 2.97 3.57
CA ASP A 638 13.28 1.93 4.59
C ASP A 638 14.09 0.69 4.09
N ALA A 639 14.53 0.67 2.83
CA ALA A 639 15.23 -0.46 2.22
C ALA A 639 16.56 -0.80 2.92
N CYS A 640 17.37 0.20 3.28
CA CYS A 640 18.59 -0.02 4.05
C CYS A 640 18.31 -0.70 5.41
N ALA A 641 17.20 -0.34 6.06
CA ALA A 641 16.79 -0.95 7.32
C ALA A 641 16.32 -2.40 7.13
N SER A 642 15.56 -2.68 6.06
CA SER A 642 15.17 -4.04 5.66
C SER A 642 16.37 -4.95 5.42
N VAL A 643 17.40 -4.44 4.73
CA VAL A 643 18.63 -5.19 4.44
C VAL A 643 19.46 -5.42 5.72
N VAL A 644 19.68 -4.40 6.55
CA VAL A 644 20.43 -4.55 7.83
C VAL A 644 19.74 -5.53 8.78
N LEU A 645 18.40 -5.52 8.85
CA LEU A 645 17.65 -6.53 9.59
C LEU A 645 17.89 -7.94 9.02
N GLN A 646 17.68 -8.13 7.71
CA GLN A 646 17.83 -9.44 7.06
C GLN A 646 19.24 -10.01 7.22
N VAL A 647 20.29 -9.19 7.12
CA VAL A 647 21.68 -9.60 7.36
C VAL A 647 21.90 -10.02 8.81
N THR A 648 21.39 -9.23 9.78
CA THR A 648 21.53 -9.58 11.20
C THR A 648 20.81 -10.89 11.53
N GLU A 649 19.62 -11.10 10.98
CA GLU A 649 18.85 -12.34 11.17
C GLU A 649 19.57 -13.57 10.60
N ARG A 650 20.15 -13.47 9.38
CA ARG A 650 20.95 -14.55 8.77
C ARG A 650 22.21 -14.90 9.58
N LEU A 651 22.83 -13.91 10.23
CA LEU A 651 24.02 -14.13 11.08
C LEU A 651 23.68 -14.69 12.46
N GLY A 652 22.41 -14.59 12.88
CA GLY A 652 21.89 -15.00 14.18
C GLY A 652 22.20 -14.00 15.31
N PRO A 653 21.54 -14.13 16.48
CA PRO A 653 21.77 -13.27 17.63
C PRO A 653 23.21 -13.42 18.14
N ARG A 654 24.00 -12.35 18.03
CA ARG A 654 25.40 -12.27 18.47
C ARG A 654 25.62 -11.01 19.30
N ILE A 655 26.61 -11.04 20.18
CA ILE A 655 27.07 -9.85 20.91
C ILE A 655 27.69 -8.88 19.90
N LEU A 656 27.43 -7.57 20.07
CA LEU A 656 28.03 -6.52 19.25
C LEU A 656 29.56 -6.55 19.39
N THR A 657 30.24 -6.75 18.26
CA THR A 657 31.70 -6.60 18.09
C THR A 657 31.98 -5.81 16.82
N ASP A 658 33.17 -5.23 16.71
CA ASP A 658 33.56 -4.46 15.51
C ASP A 658 33.59 -5.35 14.25
N GLU A 659 33.99 -6.62 14.39
CA GLU A 659 33.90 -7.63 13.34
C GLU A 659 32.46 -7.87 12.86
N LEU A 660 31.50 -7.93 13.80
CA LEU A 660 30.08 -8.09 13.47
C LEU A 660 29.55 -6.84 12.78
N TYR A 661 29.91 -5.64 13.27
CA TYR A 661 29.51 -4.36 12.67
C TYR A 661 30.00 -4.25 11.23
N GLN A 662 31.29 -4.51 10.99
CA GLN A 662 31.88 -4.50 9.65
C GLN A 662 31.25 -5.57 8.75
N LYS A 663 31.06 -6.81 9.25
CA LYS A 663 30.43 -7.87 8.45
C LYS A 663 29.00 -7.54 8.08
N VAL A 664 28.21 -6.97 8.99
CA VAL A 664 26.84 -6.53 8.70
C VAL A 664 26.84 -5.39 7.66
N SER A 665 27.74 -4.42 7.79
CA SER A 665 27.89 -3.29 6.85
C SER A 665 28.28 -3.75 5.44
N GLU A 666 29.25 -4.67 5.29
CA GLU A 666 29.67 -5.18 3.97
C GLU A 666 28.60 -6.09 3.33
N GLU A 667 28.06 -7.07 4.05
CA GLU A 667 27.01 -7.96 3.52
C GLU A 667 25.75 -7.17 3.10
N ALA A 668 25.43 -6.09 3.82
CA ALA A 668 24.34 -5.19 3.44
C ALA A 668 24.62 -4.42 2.14
N LYS A 669 25.86 -3.98 1.89
CA LYS A 669 26.27 -3.40 0.59
C LYS A 669 26.17 -4.43 -0.52
N LEU A 670 26.53 -5.69 -0.26
CA LEU A 670 26.40 -6.78 -1.25
C LEU A 670 24.96 -7.07 -1.65
N ILE A 671 24.01 -7.05 -0.70
CA ILE A 671 22.57 -7.25 -1.00
C ILE A 671 22.00 -6.07 -1.80
N LEU A 672 22.39 -4.83 -1.48
CA LEU A 672 22.03 -3.66 -2.29
C LEU A 672 22.62 -3.74 -3.70
N LEU A 673 23.92 -4.07 -3.82
CA LEU A 673 24.62 -4.29 -5.10
C LEU A 673 23.93 -5.37 -5.96
N GLY A 674 23.41 -6.43 -5.33
CA GLY A 674 22.62 -7.47 -5.99
C GLY A 674 21.27 -7.01 -6.58
N CYS A 675 20.85 -5.77 -6.30
CA CYS A 675 19.71 -5.10 -6.92
C CYS A 675 20.11 -3.90 -7.80
N ALA A 676 21.40 -3.66 -8.02
CA ALA A 676 21.89 -2.58 -8.88
C ALA A 676 21.73 -2.91 -10.37
N THR A 677 21.46 -1.89 -11.19
CA THR A 677 21.48 -2.04 -12.66
C THR A 677 22.92 -2.14 -13.18
N PRO A 678 23.17 -2.92 -14.25
CA PRO A 678 24.53 -3.07 -14.80
C PRO A 678 25.07 -1.74 -15.36
N ASP A 679 24.21 -0.89 -15.91
CA ASP A 679 24.57 0.47 -16.34
C ASP A 679 24.97 1.39 -15.18
N ALA A 680 24.40 1.22 -13.98
CA ALA A 680 24.86 1.97 -12.80
C ALA A 680 26.22 1.46 -12.29
N VAL A 681 26.47 0.15 -12.32
CA VAL A 681 27.78 -0.44 -11.99
C VAL A 681 28.86 0.04 -12.98
N ILE A 682 28.51 0.28 -14.25
CA ILE A 682 29.40 0.91 -15.25
C ILE A 682 29.64 2.39 -14.95
N ARG A 683 28.59 3.16 -14.59
CA ARG A 683 28.70 4.57 -14.18
C ARG A 683 29.52 4.79 -12.91
N LEU A 684 29.69 3.75 -12.08
CA LEU A 684 30.34 3.79 -10.77
C LEU A 684 31.76 4.43 -10.78
N GLY A 685 32.51 4.29 -11.88
CA GLY A 685 33.82 4.92 -12.05
C GLY A 685 33.83 6.46 -12.07
N ALA A 686 32.67 7.09 -12.30
CA ALA A 686 32.49 8.56 -12.32
C ALA A 686 31.83 9.11 -11.03
N THR A 687 31.65 8.27 -10.00
CA THR A 687 30.96 8.64 -8.75
C THR A 687 31.87 9.23 -7.68
N SER A 688 31.30 9.67 -6.57
CA SER A 688 32.03 10.13 -5.38
C SER A 688 32.61 8.99 -4.51
N LEU A 689 32.38 7.71 -4.82
CA LEU A 689 32.97 6.56 -4.10
C LEU A 689 34.46 6.28 -4.42
N GLY A 690 34.95 6.75 -5.57
CA GLY A 690 36.35 6.61 -5.99
C GLY A 690 36.70 5.29 -6.69
N LEU A 691 37.73 5.35 -7.54
CA LEU A 691 38.06 4.31 -8.53
C LEU A 691 38.33 2.92 -7.94
N PHE A 692 39.03 2.83 -6.80
CA PHE A 692 39.35 1.54 -6.17
C PHE A 692 38.10 0.83 -5.64
N ALA A 693 37.19 1.56 -4.99
CA ALA A 693 35.91 1.02 -4.54
C ALA A 693 35.04 0.61 -5.74
N ALA A 694 35.00 1.43 -6.79
CA ALA A 694 34.28 1.13 -8.03
C ALA A 694 34.76 -0.17 -8.70
N GLN A 695 36.08 -0.36 -8.82
CA GLN A 695 36.66 -1.59 -9.37
C GLN A 695 36.36 -2.82 -8.52
N SER A 696 36.42 -2.70 -7.18
CA SER A 696 36.09 -3.78 -6.26
C SER A 696 34.62 -4.22 -6.39
N LEU A 697 33.69 -3.26 -6.38
CA LEU A 697 32.24 -3.51 -6.51
C LEU A 697 31.87 -4.07 -7.88
N SER A 698 32.48 -3.57 -8.96
CA SER A 698 32.28 -4.11 -10.32
C SER A 698 32.77 -5.57 -10.42
N ARG A 699 33.96 -5.88 -9.87
CA ARG A 699 34.49 -7.24 -9.81
C ARG A 699 33.58 -8.20 -9.03
N GLU A 700 32.99 -7.72 -7.94
CA GLU A 700 32.04 -8.48 -7.13
C GLU A 700 30.76 -8.80 -7.91
N TYR A 701 30.14 -7.78 -8.53
CA TYR A 701 28.91 -7.89 -9.32
C TYR A 701 29.04 -8.84 -10.53
N TYR A 702 30.14 -8.73 -11.29
CA TYR A 702 30.32 -9.51 -12.52
C TYR A 702 31.01 -10.88 -12.35
N HIS A 703 31.57 -11.20 -11.17
CA HIS A 703 32.30 -12.48 -10.97
C HIS A 703 31.89 -13.28 -9.74
N ARG A 704 31.37 -12.67 -8.67
CA ARG A 704 30.82 -13.41 -7.51
C ARG A 704 29.30 -13.49 -7.60
N GLN A 705 28.64 -12.35 -7.78
CA GLN A 705 27.20 -12.28 -7.97
C GLN A 705 26.80 -12.75 -9.39
N GLN A 706 25.51 -13.01 -9.62
CA GLN A 706 25.02 -13.71 -10.82
C GLN A 706 23.89 -12.95 -11.51
N HIS A 707 24.26 -11.87 -12.22
CA HIS A 707 23.33 -10.99 -12.94
C HIS A 707 23.26 -11.27 -14.45
N ASN A 708 23.93 -12.34 -14.93
CA ASN A 708 24.07 -12.62 -16.36
C ASN A 708 22.75 -13.00 -17.05
N CYS A 709 22.04 -13.96 -16.47
CA CYS A 709 20.72 -14.43 -16.91
C CYS A 709 20.07 -15.25 -15.78
N PHE A 710 18.79 -15.57 -15.90
CA PHE A 710 18.07 -16.34 -14.88
C PHE A 710 18.56 -17.80 -14.79
N ALA A 711 18.98 -18.40 -15.91
CA ALA A 711 19.49 -19.78 -15.92
C ALA A 711 20.78 -19.94 -15.11
N ASP A 712 21.74 -19.02 -15.28
CA ASP A 712 23.01 -19.07 -14.54
C ASP A 712 22.80 -18.77 -13.04
N PHE A 713 21.89 -17.84 -12.70
CA PHE A 713 21.49 -17.56 -11.32
C PHE A 713 20.84 -18.78 -10.65
N LEU A 714 19.89 -19.44 -11.32
CA LEU A 714 19.24 -20.66 -10.84
C LEU A 714 20.25 -21.81 -10.68
N GLN A 715 21.16 -21.99 -11.65
CA GLN A 715 22.20 -23.00 -11.59
C GLN A 715 23.18 -22.74 -10.41
N ALA A 716 23.45 -21.48 -10.07
CA ALA A 716 24.23 -21.12 -8.89
C ALA A 716 23.49 -21.45 -7.58
N GLN A 717 22.23 -21.03 -7.42
CA GLN A 717 21.42 -21.34 -6.22
C GLN A 717 21.16 -22.84 -6.01
N LEU A 718 21.11 -23.63 -7.09
CA LEU A 718 21.02 -25.09 -7.00
C LEU A 718 22.34 -25.71 -6.48
N ARG A 719 23.49 -25.18 -6.92
CA ARG A 719 24.83 -25.62 -6.47
C ARG A 719 25.20 -25.19 -5.05
N THR A 720 24.68 -24.06 -4.55
CA THR A 720 24.85 -23.67 -3.15
C THR A 720 24.04 -24.60 -2.25
N VAL A 721 24.72 -25.57 -1.63
CA VAL A 721 24.14 -26.56 -0.71
C VAL A 721 23.93 -25.95 0.68
N ASP A 722 22.99 -25.02 0.80
CA ASP A 722 22.58 -24.48 2.09
C ASP A 722 21.81 -25.53 2.89
N LEU A 723 22.52 -26.18 3.82
CA LEU A 723 22.04 -27.29 4.65
C LEU A 723 20.94 -26.90 5.67
N GLY A 724 20.51 -25.64 5.72
CA GLY A 724 19.55 -25.12 6.71
C GLY A 724 18.13 -24.84 6.21
N HIS A 725 17.94 -24.49 4.93
CA HIS A 725 16.66 -23.94 4.45
C HIS A 725 15.94 -24.84 3.44
N ARG A 726 14.84 -25.46 3.88
CA ARG A 726 13.95 -26.27 3.02
C ARG A 726 13.28 -25.45 1.92
N VAL A 727 12.96 -24.19 2.18
CA VAL A 727 12.26 -23.30 1.24
C VAL A 727 13.09 -22.04 1.04
N THR A 728 13.28 -21.63 -0.22
CA THR A 728 13.92 -20.37 -0.61
C THR A 728 12.93 -19.53 -1.39
N PHE A 729 12.74 -18.28 -0.97
CA PHE A 729 11.93 -17.30 -1.71
C PHE A 729 12.86 -16.22 -2.28
N THR A 730 12.80 -15.99 -3.59
CA THR A 730 13.61 -14.97 -4.27
C THR A 730 12.71 -14.13 -5.16
N GLU A 731 12.76 -12.81 -5.01
CA GLU A 731 12.08 -11.86 -5.89
C GLU A 731 13.10 -11.26 -6.86
N ILE A 732 12.77 -11.34 -8.15
CA ILE A 732 13.66 -10.95 -9.25
C ILE A 732 12.99 -9.84 -10.02
N THR A 733 13.66 -8.69 -10.14
CA THR A 733 13.23 -7.60 -11.01
C THR A 733 13.96 -7.66 -12.34
N THR A 734 13.28 -7.36 -13.45
CA THR A 734 13.89 -7.36 -14.79
C THR A 734 13.33 -6.24 -15.67
N PHE A 735 14.08 -5.80 -16.68
CA PHE A 735 13.58 -4.94 -17.75
C PHE A 735 13.30 -5.71 -19.05
N SER A 736 13.72 -6.99 -19.14
CA SER A 736 13.47 -7.87 -20.28
C SER A 736 12.04 -8.44 -20.32
N ARG A 737 11.67 -9.04 -21.46
CA ARG A 737 10.40 -9.77 -21.62
C ARG A 737 10.32 -10.97 -20.67
N LEU A 738 9.16 -11.20 -20.07
CA LEU A 738 8.86 -12.39 -19.24
C LEU A 738 9.10 -13.72 -19.99
N LEU A 739 9.21 -14.85 -19.28
CA LEU A 739 9.59 -16.15 -19.88
C LEU A 739 8.37 -16.83 -20.51
N THR A 740 8.44 -17.14 -21.80
CA THR A 740 7.41 -17.92 -22.51
C THR A 740 7.60 -19.42 -22.26
N SER A 741 6.63 -20.25 -22.67
CA SER A 741 6.74 -21.71 -22.62
C SER A 741 7.99 -22.24 -23.34
N HIS A 742 8.40 -21.61 -24.44
CA HIS A 742 9.63 -21.99 -25.15
C HIS A 742 10.90 -21.59 -24.40
N ASP A 743 10.89 -20.43 -23.73
CA ASP A 743 11.99 -20.05 -22.84
C ASP A 743 12.10 -21.02 -21.63
N CYS A 744 11.01 -21.73 -21.26
CA CYS A 744 11.03 -22.80 -20.25
C CYS A 744 11.73 -24.07 -20.74
N GLU A 745 11.47 -24.49 -21.99
CA GLU A 745 12.10 -25.67 -22.61
C GLU A 745 13.63 -25.50 -22.68
N ILE A 746 14.07 -24.28 -23.01
CA ILE A 746 15.49 -23.90 -22.99
C ILE A 746 16.04 -23.97 -21.56
N LEU A 747 15.34 -23.40 -20.57
CA LEU A 747 15.75 -23.44 -19.17
C LEU A 747 15.82 -24.88 -18.61
N GLU A 748 14.87 -25.75 -18.95
CA GLU A 748 14.87 -27.18 -18.63
C GLU A 748 16.12 -27.88 -19.20
N SER A 749 16.63 -27.46 -20.37
CA SER A 749 17.85 -27.98 -20.98
C SER A 749 19.16 -27.43 -20.39
N GLU A 750 19.19 -26.17 -19.93
CA GLU A 750 20.39 -25.56 -19.34
C GLU A 750 20.63 -25.97 -17.87
N VAL A 751 19.58 -26.39 -17.15
CA VAL A 751 19.61 -26.64 -15.70
C VAL A 751 19.74 -28.15 -15.40
N THR A 752 20.89 -28.71 -15.81
CA THR A 752 21.44 -30.03 -15.40
C THR A 752 20.57 -31.27 -15.65
N ASP A 753 20.95 -32.07 -16.67
CA ASP A 753 20.51 -33.45 -16.93
C ASP A 753 18.98 -33.73 -16.81
N GLY A 754 18.16 -32.76 -17.20
CA GLY A 754 16.72 -32.93 -17.48
C GLY A 754 15.84 -33.34 -16.29
N ALA A 755 16.35 -33.30 -15.05
CA ALA A 755 15.68 -33.88 -13.89
C ALA A 755 14.71 -32.91 -13.15
N LEU A 756 14.71 -31.62 -13.48
CA LEU A 756 13.98 -30.58 -12.76
C LEU A 756 13.09 -29.76 -13.70
N ARG A 757 11.76 -29.93 -13.57
CA ARG A 757 10.78 -29.18 -14.36
C ARG A 757 10.22 -27.97 -13.61
N PRO A 758 10.49 -26.72 -14.04
CA PRO A 758 9.94 -25.52 -13.41
C PRO A 758 8.46 -25.34 -13.78
N THR A 759 7.64 -24.93 -12.82
CA THR A 759 6.24 -24.53 -13.09
C THR A 759 6.15 -23.01 -13.19
N ILE A 760 5.84 -22.49 -14.38
CA ILE A 760 5.63 -21.04 -14.58
C ILE A 760 4.14 -20.69 -14.50
N LEU A 761 3.82 -19.67 -13.70
CA LEU A 761 2.48 -19.10 -13.52
C LEU A 761 2.50 -17.60 -13.84
N PHE A 762 1.69 -17.14 -14.78
CA PHE A 762 1.48 -15.71 -15.03
C PHE A 762 0.36 -15.18 -14.15
N LEU A 763 0.63 -14.17 -13.32
CA LEU A 763 -0.30 -13.69 -12.31
C LEU A 763 -1.57 -13.07 -12.93
N GLN A 764 -1.43 -12.43 -14.09
CA GLN A 764 -2.49 -11.87 -14.93
C GLN A 764 -3.52 -12.91 -15.42
N GLN A 765 -3.21 -14.22 -15.39
CA GLN A 765 -4.13 -15.28 -15.83
C GLN A 765 -5.15 -15.70 -14.76
N PHE A 766 -5.05 -15.15 -13.54
CA PHE A 766 -5.87 -15.56 -12.40
C PHE A 766 -6.84 -14.46 -11.98
N ASP A 767 -8.13 -14.74 -12.14
CA ASP A 767 -9.21 -13.87 -11.65
C ASP A 767 -9.53 -14.08 -10.15
N ILE A 768 -9.11 -15.22 -9.58
CA ILE A 768 -9.57 -15.76 -8.29
C ILE A 768 -8.41 -16.50 -7.60
N GLU A 769 -8.16 -16.21 -6.31
CA GLU A 769 -7.10 -16.80 -5.47
C GLU A 769 -7.16 -18.33 -5.46
N SER A 770 -8.34 -18.93 -5.37
CA SER A 770 -8.47 -20.40 -5.37
C SER A 770 -8.02 -21.06 -6.68
N SER A 771 -8.06 -20.34 -7.81
CA SER A 771 -7.52 -20.83 -9.09
C SER A 771 -5.99 -20.79 -9.08
N PHE A 772 -5.42 -19.70 -8.57
CA PHE A 772 -3.99 -19.53 -8.35
C PHE A 772 -3.43 -20.57 -7.37
N LEU A 773 -4.03 -20.68 -6.19
CA LEU A 773 -3.68 -21.69 -5.18
C LEU A 773 -3.82 -23.11 -5.70
N GLY A 774 -4.84 -23.41 -6.51
CA GLY A 774 -4.96 -24.72 -7.14
C GLY A 774 -3.77 -25.06 -8.05
N LYS A 775 -3.21 -24.08 -8.78
CA LYS A 775 -1.98 -24.29 -9.57
C LYS A 775 -0.73 -24.41 -8.70
N VAL A 776 -0.61 -23.62 -7.63
CA VAL A 776 0.48 -23.72 -6.65
C VAL A 776 0.46 -25.09 -5.96
N GLN A 777 -0.69 -25.56 -5.50
CA GLN A 777 -0.88 -26.91 -4.91
C GLN A 777 -0.45 -28.02 -5.88
N ASN A 778 -0.84 -27.96 -7.16
CA ASN A 778 -0.44 -28.94 -8.17
C ASN A 778 1.09 -28.99 -8.38
N CYS A 779 1.80 -27.86 -8.30
CA CYS A 779 3.26 -27.83 -8.31
C CYS A 779 3.84 -28.49 -7.04
N LEU A 780 3.22 -28.24 -5.88
CA LEU A 780 3.68 -28.74 -4.59
C LEU A 780 3.39 -30.25 -4.37
N THR A 781 2.39 -30.82 -5.03
CA THR A 781 2.07 -32.26 -5.01
C THR A 781 2.92 -33.11 -5.98
N ASN A 782 3.76 -32.49 -6.82
CA ASN A 782 4.65 -33.21 -7.75
C ASN A 782 5.64 -34.13 -6.97
N ALA A 783 6.12 -35.20 -7.61
CA ALA A 783 7.01 -36.21 -6.97
C ALA A 783 8.51 -35.81 -6.95
N ALA A 784 8.88 -34.68 -7.54
CA ALA A 784 10.28 -34.22 -7.62
C ALA A 784 10.82 -33.75 -6.25
N ARG A 785 12.03 -34.20 -5.88
CA ARG A 785 12.67 -33.86 -4.58
C ARG A 785 13.08 -32.39 -4.45
N CYS A 786 13.21 -31.68 -5.59
CA CYS A 786 13.30 -30.24 -5.64
C CYS A 786 12.21 -29.69 -6.57
N LYS A 787 11.52 -28.64 -6.12
CA LYS A 787 10.32 -28.08 -6.76
C LYS A 787 10.57 -26.60 -7.06
N ILE A 788 10.56 -26.25 -8.34
CA ILE A 788 10.82 -24.88 -8.81
C ILE A 788 9.48 -24.26 -9.26
N LEU A 789 9.06 -23.21 -8.57
CA LEU A 789 7.85 -22.44 -8.85
C LEU A 789 8.27 -21.04 -9.30
N ILE A 790 7.83 -20.61 -10.48
CA ILE A 790 8.13 -19.29 -11.04
C ILE A 790 6.81 -18.55 -11.22
N ILE A 791 6.57 -17.50 -10.43
CA ILE A 791 5.40 -16.63 -10.55
C ILE A 791 5.85 -15.37 -11.27
N GLN A 792 5.15 -14.98 -12.33
CA GLN A 792 5.55 -13.86 -13.20
C GLN A 792 4.45 -12.80 -13.28
N THR A 793 4.85 -11.54 -13.31
CA THR A 793 3.94 -10.40 -13.50
C THR A 793 4.61 -9.26 -14.26
N ASP A 794 3.83 -8.54 -15.06
CA ASP A 794 4.16 -7.18 -15.45
C ASP A 794 3.73 -6.17 -14.37
N PHE A 795 4.31 -4.97 -14.36
CA PHE A 795 4.04 -3.92 -13.38
C PHE A 795 3.59 -2.63 -14.07
N GLU A 796 2.30 -2.57 -14.38
CA GLU A 796 1.66 -1.46 -15.11
C GLU A 796 0.98 -0.48 -14.14
N ASP A 797 -0.04 -0.94 -13.40
CA ASP A 797 -0.80 -0.14 -12.42
C ASP A 797 -0.14 -0.22 -11.02
N GLY A 798 0.77 0.70 -10.68
CA GLY A 798 1.63 0.61 -9.49
C GLY A 798 0.96 0.16 -8.18
N VAL A 799 -0.20 0.73 -7.81
CA VAL A 799 -0.91 0.36 -6.56
C VAL A 799 -1.60 -1.02 -6.67
N ARG A 800 -2.31 -1.27 -7.77
CA ARG A 800 -3.06 -2.55 -7.96
C ARG A 800 -2.11 -3.72 -8.16
N SER A 801 -1.07 -3.54 -8.97
CA SER A 801 -0.01 -4.53 -9.15
C SER A 801 0.69 -4.81 -7.82
N ALA A 802 1.02 -3.81 -6.99
CA ALA A 802 1.59 -4.05 -5.67
C ALA A 802 0.67 -4.87 -4.74
N GLN A 803 -0.64 -4.55 -4.70
CA GLN A 803 -1.62 -5.31 -3.90
C GLN A 803 -1.82 -6.74 -4.41
N LEU A 804 -1.82 -6.97 -5.72
CA LEU A 804 -1.91 -8.30 -6.33
C LEU A 804 -0.63 -9.12 -6.11
N ILE A 805 0.54 -8.49 -6.19
CA ILE A 805 1.85 -9.09 -5.85
C ILE A 805 1.87 -9.51 -4.38
N ALA A 806 1.46 -8.63 -3.46
CA ALA A 806 1.35 -8.96 -2.03
C ALA A 806 0.39 -10.14 -1.80
N SER A 807 -0.80 -10.11 -2.45
CA SER A 807 -1.76 -11.23 -2.42
C SER A 807 -1.09 -12.54 -2.81
N ALA A 808 -0.48 -12.59 -3.99
CA ALA A 808 0.15 -13.81 -4.52
C ALA A 808 1.31 -14.31 -3.67
N LYS A 809 2.17 -13.41 -3.16
CA LYS A 809 3.28 -13.76 -2.25
C LYS A 809 2.75 -14.38 -0.95
N TYR A 810 1.78 -13.74 -0.28
CA TYR A 810 1.24 -14.24 0.99
C TYR A 810 0.42 -15.53 0.82
N SER A 811 -0.42 -15.64 -0.21
CA SER A 811 -1.16 -16.88 -0.49
C SER A 811 -0.21 -18.04 -0.77
N SER A 812 0.88 -17.82 -1.51
CA SER A 812 1.91 -18.85 -1.77
C SER A 812 2.63 -19.29 -0.50
N ILE A 813 3.08 -18.34 0.34
CA ILE A 813 3.73 -18.63 1.63
C ILE A 813 2.80 -19.44 2.55
N ASN A 814 1.54 -19.01 2.66
CA ASN A 814 0.54 -19.68 3.49
C ASN A 814 0.24 -21.11 3.02
N GLU A 815 0.28 -21.38 1.71
CA GLU A 815 0.05 -22.73 1.17
C GLU A 815 1.28 -23.63 1.37
N ILE A 816 2.49 -23.12 1.13
CA ILE A 816 3.74 -23.85 1.34
C ILE A 816 3.93 -24.20 2.83
N ASN A 817 3.59 -23.29 3.74
CA ASN A 817 3.71 -23.49 5.18
C ASN A 817 2.74 -24.55 5.73
N LYS A 818 1.68 -24.94 5.01
CA LYS A 818 0.83 -26.08 5.41
C LYS A 818 1.49 -27.45 5.23
N LEU A 819 2.55 -27.52 4.41
CA LEU A 819 3.19 -28.78 4.00
C LEU A 819 4.40 -29.12 4.88
N GLN A 820 4.37 -28.80 6.18
CA GLN A 820 5.53 -28.86 7.08
C GLN A 820 6.19 -30.25 7.19
N ASP A 821 5.43 -31.34 7.10
CA ASP A 821 5.96 -32.72 7.28
C ASP A 821 6.84 -33.25 6.13
N ASN A 822 6.81 -32.63 4.95
CA ASN A 822 7.49 -33.15 3.76
C ASN A 822 8.97 -32.72 3.68
N LYS A 823 9.83 -33.51 3.01
CA LYS A 823 11.30 -33.31 2.94
C LYS A 823 11.81 -32.62 1.67
N ASP A 824 10.91 -32.22 0.76
CA ASP A 824 11.29 -31.62 -0.53
C ASP A 824 11.82 -30.18 -0.40
N ARG A 825 12.86 -29.85 -1.18
CA ARG A 825 13.41 -28.49 -1.33
C ARG A 825 12.53 -27.67 -2.28
N ILE A 826 12.01 -26.53 -1.84
CA ILE A 826 11.10 -25.69 -2.63
C ILE A 826 11.78 -24.35 -2.95
N LEU A 827 11.87 -24.01 -4.23
CA LEU A 827 12.44 -22.75 -4.72
C LEU A 827 11.32 -21.93 -5.38
N VAL A 828 11.07 -20.73 -4.86
CA VAL A 828 10.01 -19.83 -5.34
C VAL A 828 10.62 -18.56 -5.89
N TYR A 829 10.47 -18.37 -7.20
CA TYR A 829 10.94 -17.18 -7.94
C TYR A 829 9.76 -16.29 -8.29
N PHE A 830 9.73 -15.08 -7.74
CA PHE A 830 8.73 -14.08 -8.08
C PHE A 830 9.34 -13.05 -9.03
N ILE A 831 9.07 -13.17 -10.33
CA ILE A 831 9.66 -12.34 -11.38
C ILE A 831 8.72 -11.18 -11.73
N THR A 832 9.14 -9.97 -11.37
CA THR A 832 8.45 -8.71 -11.71
C THR A 832 9.16 -8.07 -12.90
N LYS A 833 8.49 -7.98 -14.05
CA LYS A 833 8.93 -7.12 -15.15
C LYS A 833 8.61 -5.66 -14.82
N LEU A 834 9.58 -4.80 -15.09
CA LEU A 834 9.53 -3.35 -14.94
C LEU A 834 9.90 -2.68 -16.28
N SER A 835 9.74 -1.37 -16.35
CA SER A 835 10.14 -0.50 -17.46
C SER A 835 10.91 0.72 -16.95
N ARG A 836 11.96 1.09 -17.68
CA ARG A 836 12.81 2.28 -17.47
C ARG A 836 12.02 3.60 -17.56
N MET A 837 10.81 3.60 -18.14
CA MET A 837 9.90 4.74 -18.28
C MET A 837 9.12 5.10 -16.99
N GLY A 838 9.76 5.02 -15.81
CA GLY A 838 9.18 5.45 -14.52
C GLY A 838 8.45 4.37 -13.68
N SER A 839 8.18 3.19 -14.24
CA SER A 839 7.66 2.06 -13.41
C SER A 839 8.73 1.47 -12.49
N GLY A 840 10.01 1.47 -12.91
CA GLY A 840 11.12 0.98 -12.09
C GLY A 840 11.40 1.80 -10.82
N THR A 841 11.10 3.10 -10.84
CA THR A 841 11.28 4.01 -9.70
C THR A 841 10.07 4.09 -8.77
N SER A 842 8.92 3.58 -9.20
CA SER A 842 7.68 3.49 -8.42
C SER A 842 7.40 2.08 -7.90
N TYR A 843 8.14 1.07 -8.37
CA TYR A 843 8.18 -0.26 -7.75
C TYR A 843 8.86 -0.21 -6.38
N VAL A 844 8.23 -0.83 -5.39
CA VAL A 844 8.81 -1.08 -4.07
C VAL A 844 9.32 -2.52 -4.03
N GLY A 845 10.62 -2.69 -3.80
CA GLY A 845 11.28 -3.96 -3.52
C GLY A 845 11.84 -4.01 -2.11
N PHE A 846 12.83 -4.86 -1.86
CA PHE A 846 13.44 -5.06 -0.53
C PHE A 846 12.40 -5.38 0.56
N HIS A 847 11.40 -6.20 0.21
CA HIS A 847 10.31 -6.57 1.13
C HIS A 847 10.79 -7.36 2.37
N GLY A 848 12.00 -7.92 2.32
CA GLY A 848 12.70 -8.46 3.49
C GLY A 848 12.24 -9.85 3.96
N GLY A 849 12.72 -10.21 5.15
CA GLY A 849 12.40 -11.47 5.81
C GLY A 849 12.79 -12.67 4.95
N LEU A 850 11.78 -13.45 4.56
CA LEU A 850 11.94 -14.65 3.73
C LEU A 850 12.38 -14.37 2.29
N TRP A 851 12.11 -13.17 1.74
CA TRP A 851 12.41 -12.85 0.34
C TRP A 851 13.83 -12.30 0.20
N GLN A 852 14.62 -12.93 -0.67
CA GLN A 852 15.85 -12.35 -1.21
C GLN A 852 15.51 -11.52 -2.46
N SER A 853 15.78 -10.21 -2.43
CA SER A 853 15.65 -9.35 -3.61
C SER A 853 16.89 -9.44 -4.51
N VAL A 854 16.67 -9.50 -5.83
CA VAL A 854 17.71 -9.52 -6.86
C VAL A 854 17.24 -8.72 -8.09
N HIS A 855 18.16 -8.07 -8.80
CA HIS A 855 17.93 -7.52 -10.13
C HIS A 855 18.63 -8.34 -11.21
N ILE A 856 17.91 -8.71 -12.28
CA ILE A 856 18.45 -9.37 -13.47
C ILE A 856 17.90 -8.62 -14.70
N ASP A 857 18.68 -7.67 -15.21
CA ASP A 857 18.30 -6.76 -16.33
C ASP A 857 17.75 -7.54 -17.53
N ASP A 858 18.44 -8.60 -17.95
CA ASP A 858 17.99 -9.57 -18.95
C ASP A 858 17.92 -11.00 -18.39
N LEU A 859 16.72 -11.59 -18.39
CA LEU A 859 16.51 -12.97 -17.91
C LEU A 859 17.19 -14.00 -18.82
N ARG A 860 17.51 -13.66 -20.08
CA ARG A 860 18.01 -14.61 -21.09
C ARG A 860 19.52 -14.57 -21.25
N LYS A 861 20.03 -15.72 -21.69
CA LYS A 861 21.41 -15.88 -22.09
C LYS A 861 21.58 -15.33 -23.51
N SER A 862 22.42 -14.32 -23.66
CA SER A 862 22.79 -13.84 -25.00
C SER A 862 23.79 -14.82 -25.62
N THR A 863 23.51 -15.26 -26.85
CA THR A 863 24.51 -15.90 -27.73
C THR A 863 25.39 -14.88 -28.44
N VAL A 864 24.97 -13.61 -28.46
CA VAL A 864 25.47 -12.55 -29.34
C VAL A 864 26.50 -11.66 -28.64
N MET A 865 26.32 -11.39 -27.34
CA MET A 865 27.22 -10.57 -26.53
C MET A 865 27.85 -11.39 -25.41
N VAL A 866 29.13 -11.13 -25.10
CA VAL A 866 29.76 -11.67 -23.88
C VAL A 866 28.99 -11.22 -22.62
N SER A 867 28.85 -12.14 -21.67
CA SER A 867 28.10 -11.97 -20.42
C SER A 867 28.58 -10.80 -19.55
N ASP A 868 29.89 -10.59 -19.55
CA ASP A 868 30.61 -9.58 -18.77
C ASP A 868 30.97 -8.37 -19.63
N VAL A 869 30.23 -7.28 -19.41
CA VAL A 869 30.35 -6.02 -20.16
C VAL A 869 31.57 -5.17 -19.78
N THR A 870 32.31 -5.50 -18.73
CA THR A 870 33.56 -4.77 -18.41
C THR A 870 34.59 -4.94 -19.52
N LYS A 871 34.63 -6.12 -20.15
CA LYS A 871 35.45 -6.44 -21.32
C LYS A 871 35.15 -5.59 -22.56
N LEU A 872 33.99 -4.92 -22.61
CA LEU A 872 33.63 -3.98 -23.68
C LEU A 872 34.14 -2.55 -23.40
N GLN A 873 34.51 -2.21 -22.15
CA GLN A 873 35.02 -0.89 -21.78
C GLN A 873 36.48 -0.66 -22.22
N ASP A 874 37.29 -1.74 -22.28
CA ASP A 874 38.71 -1.67 -22.63
C ASP A 874 38.97 -1.55 -24.15
N VAL A 875 37.94 -1.83 -24.97
CA VAL A 875 38.01 -1.93 -26.44
C VAL A 875 37.17 -0.86 -27.13
N THR A 876 37.68 -0.34 -28.26
CA THR A 876 36.90 0.54 -29.14
C THR A 876 35.91 -0.25 -30.00
N ILE A 877 34.89 0.43 -30.54
CA ILE A 877 33.94 -0.20 -31.49
C ILE A 877 34.64 -0.70 -32.77
N SER A 878 35.77 -0.09 -33.16
CA SER A 878 36.58 -0.58 -34.30
C SER A 878 37.27 -1.91 -33.98
N GLN A 879 37.87 -2.02 -32.79
CA GLN A 879 38.59 -3.22 -32.34
C GLN A 879 37.70 -4.47 -32.23
N LEU A 880 36.38 -4.31 -32.06
CA LEU A 880 35.41 -5.42 -32.11
C LEU A 880 35.43 -6.14 -33.48
N PHE A 881 35.81 -5.45 -34.56
CA PHE A 881 35.88 -6.00 -35.92
C PHE A 881 37.29 -6.43 -36.35
N LYS A 882 38.29 -6.45 -35.45
CA LYS A 882 39.64 -6.89 -35.81
C LYS A 882 39.71 -8.42 -35.95
N SER A 883 39.93 -8.91 -37.16
CA SER A 883 40.21 -10.33 -37.43
C SER A 883 41.53 -10.78 -36.76
N GLU A 884 41.62 -12.07 -36.37
CA GLU A 884 42.88 -12.66 -35.92
C GLU A 884 43.83 -12.87 -37.12
N GLU A 885 44.96 -12.18 -37.11
CA GLU A 885 46.04 -12.35 -38.09
C GLU A 885 46.91 -13.54 -37.69
N ASN A 886 47.12 -14.50 -38.61
CA ASN A 886 47.98 -15.66 -38.36
C ASN A 886 49.44 -15.21 -38.14
N PRO A 887 50.10 -15.60 -37.03
CA PRO A 887 51.42 -15.07 -36.65
C PRO A 887 52.60 -15.78 -37.36
N GLU A 888 52.57 -15.89 -38.70
CA GLU A 888 53.61 -16.57 -39.50
C GLU A 888 54.03 -15.81 -40.79
N SER A 889 54.19 -14.47 -40.75
CA SER A 889 54.69 -13.74 -41.94
C SER A 889 55.51 -12.47 -41.71
N GLU A 890 56.27 -12.33 -40.61
CA GLU A 890 57.32 -11.29 -40.49
C GLU A 890 58.68 -11.90 -40.13
N THR A 891 59.44 -12.33 -41.14
CA THR A 891 60.91 -12.53 -41.01
C THR A 891 61.61 -12.59 -42.36
N ARG A 892 61.99 -11.42 -42.92
CA ARG A 892 63.19 -11.20 -43.77
C ARG A 892 63.24 -9.74 -44.26
N TYR A 893 64.48 -9.26 -44.43
CA TYR A 893 64.87 -7.90 -44.85
C TYR A 893 64.55 -6.81 -43.79
N GLY A 894 65.52 -6.03 -43.31
CA GLY A 894 66.96 -6.01 -43.63
C GLY A 894 67.83 -5.53 -42.46
N ALA A 895 69.15 -5.60 -42.63
CA ALA A 895 70.14 -5.16 -41.65
C ALA A 895 70.69 -3.77 -42.01
N GLY A 896 71.19 -3.03 -41.02
CA GLY A 896 71.86 -1.74 -41.20
C GLY A 896 71.88 -0.90 -39.92
N ASP A 897 72.96 -1.04 -39.15
CA ASP A 897 73.59 -0.12 -38.18
C ASP A 897 72.81 1.15 -37.75
N SER A 898 72.76 1.49 -36.46
CA SER A 898 73.98 1.87 -35.73
C SER A 898 73.87 1.76 -34.20
N GLN A 899 75.05 1.71 -33.56
CA GLN A 899 75.35 1.93 -32.14
C GLN A 899 75.00 3.38 -31.70
N GLU A 900 74.97 3.75 -30.41
CA GLU A 900 75.07 2.97 -29.15
C GLU A 900 73.82 3.34 -28.28
N GLU A 901 73.73 3.61 -26.97
CA GLU A 901 74.62 3.69 -25.79
C GLU A 901 73.91 2.95 -24.62
N ALA A 902 74.65 2.26 -23.73
CA ALA A 902 74.12 1.73 -22.48
C ALA A 902 75.21 1.58 -21.40
N GLU A 903 75.03 2.19 -20.23
CA GLU A 903 76.00 2.09 -19.12
C GLU A 903 75.80 0.84 -18.24
N GLU A 904 76.89 0.11 -18.04
CA GLU A 904 77.15 -0.82 -16.95
C GLU A 904 77.05 -0.13 -15.55
N THR A 905 76.87 -0.77 -14.39
CA THR A 905 77.06 -2.16 -13.89
C THR A 905 76.20 -2.36 -12.59
N GLN A 906 76.24 -3.38 -11.72
CA GLN A 906 77.25 -4.42 -11.39
C GLN A 906 76.68 -5.64 -10.61
N ALA A 907 77.47 -6.73 -10.61
CA ALA A 907 77.70 -7.68 -9.50
C ALA A 907 76.64 -8.74 -9.04
N ALA A 908 76.95 -10.00 -9.42
CA ALA A 908 77.33 -11.09 -8.49
C ALA A 908 76.29 -12.03 -7.82
N ARG A 909 76.03 -13.15 -8.52
CA ARG A 909 76.01 -14.56 -8.07
C ARG A 909 76.10 -14.90 -6.56
N SER A 910 75.14 -15.71 -6.10
CA SER A 910 75.32 -17.08 -5.53
C SER A 910 73.96 -17.65 -5.09
N ARG A 911 73.73 -18.94 -4.83
CA ARG A 911 74.13 -20.26 -5.37
C ARG A 911 73.30 -21.27 -4.54
N GLU A 912 72.81 -22.31 -5.19
CA GLU A 912 72.34 -23.64 -4.70
C GLU A 912 72.62 -23.97 -3.21
N THR A 913 71.72 -24.63 -2.44
CA THR A 913 71.22 -26.01 -2.62
C THR A 913 69.84 -26.29 -1.96
N ALA A 914 69.36 -27.54 -1.98
CA ALA A 914 68.07 -27.98 -1.43
C ALA A 914 68.14 -29.38 -0.76
N GLU A 915 67.21 -29.67 0.17
CA GLU A 915 66.66 -30.97 0.64
C GLU A 915 65.50 -30.63 1.64
N ALA A 916 64.27 -31.18 1.58
CA ALA A 916 63.77 -32.55 1.80
C ALA A 916 63.78 -33.00 3.29
N GLY A 917 62.77 -33.67 3.88
CA GLY A 917 61.37 -33.99 3.49
C GLY A 917 60.44 -33.83 4.72
N LEU A 918 59.27 -34.49 4.90
CA LEU A 918 58.73 -35.78 4.43
C LEU A 918 57.17 -35.75 4.36
N GLU A 919 56.60 -36.52 3.43
CA GLU A 919 55.43 -37.46 3.53
C GLU A 919 54.07 -36.99 4.15
N THR A 920 52.91 -37.57 3.80
CA THR A 920 52.62 -38.91 3.21
C THR A 920 51.50 -38.90 2.14
N GLU A 921 51.37 -40.04 1.45
CA GLU A 921 50.40 -40.45 0.40
C GLU A 921 48.90 -40.32 0.80
N GLY A 922 47.91 -40.35 -0.10
CA GLY A 922 47.92 -40.39 -1.58
C GLY A 922 46.71 -41.16 -2.18
N SER A 923 46.07 -40.64 -3.24
CA SER A 923 45.17 -41.42 -4.10
C SER A 923 44.90 -40.76 -5.46
N GLU A 924 45.26 -41.49 -6.52
CA GLU A 924 44.74 -41.55 -7.90
C GLU A 924 43.94 -40.36 -8.48
N THR A 925 44.51 -39.73 -9.51
CA THR A 925 43.76 -39.01 -10.56
C THR A 925 44.20 -39.50 -11.94
N LEU A 926 43.24 -39.75 -12.83
CA LEU A 926 43.48 -40.26 -14.18
C LEU A 926 43.15 -39.16 -15.21
N GLY A 927 43.98 -39.07 -16.25
CA GLY A 927 44.15 -37.82 -17.02
C GLY A 927 43.01 -37.44 -17.97
N GLY A 928 42.80 -36.13 -18.11
CA GLY A 928 42.05 -35.50 -19.20
C GLY A 928 42.84 -34.30 -19.75
N THR A 929 43.25 -34.34 -21.02
CA THR A 929 44.16 -33.35 -21.61
C THR A 929 43.54 -31.97 -21.73
N CYS A 930 44.16 -30.96 -21.10
CA CYS A 930 43.77 -29.57 -21.24
C CYS A 930 44.20 -29.01 -22.61
N ALA A 931 43.26 -28.92 -23.55
CA ALA A 931 43.51 -28.33 -24.86
C ALA A 931 43.71 -26.80 -24.76
N LYS A 932 44.62 -26.27 -25.59
CA LYS A 932 44.91 -24.82 -25.66
C LYS A 932 43.63 -24.03 -25.95
N ARG A 933 43.23 -23.14 -25.04
CA ARG A 933 41.99 -22.37 -25.14
C ARG A 933 42.26 -21.03 -25.82
N GLY A 934 41.84 -20.90 -27.08
CA GLY A 934 41.86 -19.63 -27.81
C GLY A 934 40.99 -18.56 -27.13
N ARG A 935 41.19 -17.29 -27.49
CA ARG A 935 40.29 -16.20 -27.10
C ARG A 935 38.91 -16.47 -27.71
N ARG A 936 37.84 -16.32 -26.92
CA ARG A 936 36.48 -16.24 -27.46
C ARG A 936 36.25 -14.83 -27.98
N GLU A 937 35.53 -14.71 -29.10
CA GLU A 937 35.06 -13.41 -29.60
C GLU A 937 34.24 -12.68 -28.53
N ILE A 938 34.37 -11.36 -28.50
CA ILE A 938 33.76 -10.49 -27.47
C ILE A 938 32.30 -10.12 -27.85
N LEU A 939 32.03 -10.12 -29.15
CA LEU A 939 30.74 -9.82 -29.77
C LEU A 939 30.64 -10.66 -31.05
N ASP A 940 29.50 -11.28 -31.31
CA ASP A 940 29.22 -11.90 -32.61
C ASP A 940 29.09 -10.80 -33.66
N THR A 941 30.18 -10.61 -34.41
CA THR A 941 30.23 -9.63 -35.50
C THR A 941 29.55 -10.14 -36.77
N SER A 942 29.27 -11.43 -36.91
CA SER A 942 28.59 -11.99 -38.10
C SER A 942 27.10 -11.69 -38.05
N SER A 943 26.39 -12.03 -36.96
CA SER A 943 24.97 -11.68 -36.81
C SER A 943 24.72 -10.17 -36.67
N LEU A 944 25.68 -9.43 -36.09
CA LEU A 944 25.64 -7.96 -36.07
C LEU A 944 25.55 -7.38 -37.48
N LEU A 945 26.43 -7.82 -38.39
CA LEU A 945 26.42 -7.33 -39.77
C LEU A 945 25.11 -7.67 -40.48
N GLN A 946 24.64 -8.91 -40.35
CA GLN A 946 23.35 -9.33 -40.88
C GLN A 946 22.18 -8.45 -40.39
N SER A 947 22.19 -8.07 -39.11
CA SER A 947 21.18 -7.19 -38.51
C SER A 947 21.21 -5.74 -38.99
N CYS A 948 22.34 -5.30 -39.56
CA CYS A 948 22.52 -3.95 -40.08
C CYS A 948 22.14 -3.81 -41.58
N ILE A 949 22.01 -4.92 -42.32
CA ILE A 949 21.81 -4.90 -43.80
C ILE A 949 20.58 -4.08 -44.19
N GLN A 950 19.42 -4.35 -43.58
CA GLN A 950 18.16 -3.73 -43.97
C GLN A 950 18.15 -2.22 -43.66
N GLY A 951 18.73 -1.82 -42.53
CA GLY A 951 18.92 -0.41 -42.18
C GLY A 951 19.88 0.30 -43.15
N ALA A 952 21.02 -0.33 -43.44
CA ALA A 952 22.05 0.23 -44.31
C ALA A 952 21.53 0.41 -45.75
N VAL A 953 20.81 -0.57 -46.29
CA VAL A 953 20.19 -0.47 -47.61
C VAL A 953 19.01 0.51 -47.63
N GLY A 954 18.27 0.67 -46.52
CA GLY A 954 17.19 1.65 -46.38
C GLY A 954 17.66 3.12 -46.49
N MET A 955 18.92 3.39 -46.15
CA MET A 955 19.58 4.69 -46.33
C MET A 955 19.96 4.98 -47.79
N LEU A 956 19.96 3.98 -48.69
CA LEU A 956 20.39 4.16 -50.08
C LEU A 956 19.29 4.75 -50.96
N ARG A 957 19.68 5.57 -51.94
CA ARG A 957 18.79 6.05 -53.01
C ARG A 957 19.42 5.84 -54.38
N ASP A 958 18.65 5.29 -55.31
CA ASP A 958 19.02 5.14 -56.71
C ASP A 958 18.60 6.41 -57.50
N PRO A 959 19.41 6.93 -58.43
CA PRO A 959 19.13 8.17 -59.17
C PRO A 959 18.12 8.01 -60.32
N GLN A 960 17.51 6.83 -60.47
CA GLN A 960 16.45 6.55 -61.44
C GLN A 960 15.22 6.01 -60.72
N GLU A 961 14.08 6.69 -60.85
CA GLU A 961 12.83 6.35 -60.14
C GLU A 961 12.20 5.02 -60.58
N GLY A 962 12.62 4.46 -61.72
CA GLY A 962 11.95 3.31 -62.36
C GLY A 962 12.14 1.95 -61.69
N CYS A 963 13.24 1.70 -60.97
CA CYS A 963 13.49 0.40 -60.34
C CYS A 963 14.45 0.50 -59.13
N PRO A 964 13.94 0.72 -57.90
CA PRO A 964 14.78 0.79 -56.70
C PRO A 964 15.39 -0.58 -56.35
N ARG A 965 16.72 -0.70 -56.40
CA ARG A 965 17.45 -1.97 -56.19
C ARG A 965 17.47 -2.47 -54.74
N GLY A 966 16.82 -1.76 -53.82
CA GLY A 966 16.87 -2.01 -52.37
C GLY A 966 16.58 -3.45 -51.96
N MET A 967 15.46 -4.05 -52.42
CA MET A 967 15.13 -5.44 -52.07
C MET A 967 16.20 -6.42 -52.60
N ARG A 968 16.69 -6.21 -53.83
CA ARG A 968 17.71 -7.06 -54.44
C ARG A 968 19.06 -6.97 -53.73
N ARG A 969 19.44 -5.79 -53.23
CA ARG A 969 20.63 -5.61 -52.37
C ARG A 969 20.51 -6.40 -51.07
N VAL A 970 19.34 -6.39 -50.41
CA VAL A 970 19.11 -7.14 -49.17
C VAL A 970 19.22 -8.65 -49.41
N GLU A 971 18.63 -9.17 -50.48
CA GLU A 971 18.77 -10.58 -50.88
C GLU A 971 20.24 -10.98 -51.08
N ILE A 972 20.98 -10.22 -51.90
CA ILE A 972 22.38 -10.51 -52.23
C ILE A 972 23.27 -10.44 -50.98
N LEU A 973 23.11 -9.40 -50.15
CA LEU A 973 23.95 -9.23 -48.95
C LEU A 973 23.65 -10.30 -47.88
N LEU A 974 22.40 -10.73 -47.71
CA LEU A 974 22.06 -11.85 -46.83
C LEU A 974 22.58 -13.20 -47.36
N GLN A 975 22.69 -13.37 -48.69
CA GLN A 975 23.27 -14.57 -49.28
C GLN A 975 24.81 -14.63 -49.13
N LEU A 976 25.48 -13.47 -49.17
CA LEU A 976 26.95 -13.35 -49.15
C LEU A 976 27.55 -13.20 -47.73
N LEU A 977 26.84 -12.60 -46.78
CA LEU A 977 27.32 -12.38 -45.40
C LEU A 977 27.03 -13.58 -44.47
N ASN A 978 27.33 -14.78 -44.97
CA ASN A 978 27.24 -16.05 -44.25
C ASN A 978 28.60 -16.78 -44.24
N GLU A 979 28.72 -17.81 -43.40
CA GLU A 979 29.93 -18.65 -43.29
C GLU A 979 29.73 -20.05 -43.94
N ASP A 980 28.65 -20.24 -44.72
CA ASP A 980 28.27 -21.51 -45.36
C ASP A 980 29.30 -22.07 -46.37
N ASP A 981 30.20 -21.21 -46.87
CA ASP A 981 31.08 -21.45 -48.01
C ASP A 981 32.35 -20.61 -47.89
N VAL A 982 33.46 -21.10 -48.43
CA VAL A 982 34.79 -20.45 -48.40
C VAL A 982 34.77 -19.11 -49.14
N GLU A 983 34.06 -19.01 -50.27
CA GLU A 983 33.91 -17.74 -51.00
C GLU A 983 33.15 -16.69 -50.16
N LYS A 984 32.09 -17.11 -49.46
CA LYS A 984 31.30 -16.23 -48.58
C LYS A 984 32.05 -15.83 -47.32
N ALA A 985 32.74 -16.76 -46.66
CA ALA A 985 33.59 -16.46 -45.52
C ALA A 985 34.74 -15.50 -45.90
N ALA A 986 35.30 -15.65 -47.11
CA ALA A 986 36.31 -14.75 -47.67
C ALA A 986 35.76 -13.34 -47.97
N PHE A 987 34.49 -13.22 -48.37
CA PHE A 987 33.75 -11.96 -48.52
C PHE A 987 33.46 -11.31 -47.16
N LEU A 988 32.89 -12.07 -46.21
CA LEU A 988 32.55 -11.62 -44.86
C LEU A 988 33.78 -11.11 -44.09
N GLN A 989 34.92 -11.81 -44.16
CA GLN A 989 36.18 -11.34 -43.56
C GLN A 989 36.69 -10.04 -44.22
N ALA A 990 36.58 -9.90 -45.54
CA ALA A 990 36.92 -8.66 -46.22
C ALA A 990 35.97 -7.50 -45.82
N CYS A 991 34.68 -7.77 -45.63
CA CYS A 991 33.72 -6.81 -45.07
C CYS A 991 34.07 -6.40 -43.63
N LYS A 992 34.39 -7.35 -42.73
CA LYS A 992 34.83 -7.07 -41.35
C LYS A 992 36.10 -6.20 -41.35
N ALA A 993 37.12 -6.55 -42.14
CA ALA A 993 38.36 -5.78 -42.25
C ALA A 993 38.16 -4.36 -42.82
N ARG A 994 37.29 -4.20 -43.82
CA ARG A 994 36.91 -2.87 -44.37
C ARG A 994 36.17 -2.01 -43.35
N LEU A 995 35.24 -2.60 -42.60
CA LEU A 995 34.52 -1.90 -41.53
C LEU A 995 35.45 -1.52 -40.37
N HIS A 996 36.39 -2.38 -39.97
CA HIS A 996 37.42 -2.05 -38.99
C HIS A 996 38.18 -0.78 -39.42
N ALA A 997 38.70 -0.74 -40.65
CA ALA A 997 39.46 0.40 -41.16
C ALA A 997 38.63 1.70 -41.22
N LEU A 998 37.39 1.65 -41.73
CA LEU A 998 36.51 2.83 -41.81
C LEU A 998 36.04 3.31 -40.42
N LEU A 999 35.75 2.40 -39.49
CA LEU A 999 35.42 2.72 -38.11
C LEU A 999 36.62 3.29 -37.35
N GLN A 1000 37.85 2.86 -37.65
CA GLN A 1000 39.08 3.43 -37.11
C GLN A 1000 39.31 4.85 -37.65
N GLN A 1001 39.24 5.05 -38.96
CA GLN A 1001 39.38 6.38 -39.59
C GLN A 1001 38.33 7.37 -39.07
N GLY A 1002 37.08 6.93 -38.89
CA GLY A 1002 36.03 7.73 -38.27
C GLY A 1002 36.19 7.97 -36.77
N GLN A 1003 36.99 7.17 -36.08
CA GLN A 1003 37.34 7.36 -34.66
C GLN A 1003 38.52 8.32 -34.48
N GLU A 1004 39.50 8.30 -35.37
CA GLU A 1004 40.64 9.23 -35.38
C GLU A 1004 40.21 10.69 -35.63
N GLY A 1005 39.09 10.92 -36.35
CA GLY A 1005 38.49 12.24 -36.54
C GLY A 1005 37.63 12.77 -35.38
N ASN A 1006 37.48 12.03 -34.27
CA ASN A 1006 36.66 12.45 -33.13
C ASN A 1006 37.50 13.05 -31.99
N CYS A 1007 37.09 14.21 -31.47
CA CYS A 1007 37.77 14.92 -30.37
C CYS A 1007 37.60 14.27 -28.97
N PHE A 1008 37.47 12.94 -28.90
CA PHE A 1008 37.00 12.21 -27.71
C PHE A 1008 37.76 10.91 -27.50
N ASN A 1009 37.85 10.44 -26.24
CA ASN A 1009 38.34 9.10 -25.94
C ASN A 1009 37.35 8.04 -26.48
N THR A 1010 37.77 7.32 -27.51
CA THR A 1010 36.94 6.36 -28.27
C THR A 1010 36.72 5.03 -27.56
N LYS A 1011 37.43 4.76 -26.44
CA LYS A 1011 37.22 3.58 -25.59
C LYS A 1011 36.02 3.72 -24.65
N GLU A 1012 35.69 4.94 -24.22
CA GLU A 1012 34.63 5.23 -23.25
C GLU A 1012 33.20 5.00 -23.75
N TRP A 1013 33.00 4.39 -24.93
CA TRP A 1013 31.68 4.29 -25.57
C TRP A 1013 30.63 3.59 -24.70
N VAL A 1014 31.02 2.51 -23.99
CA VAL A 1014 30.14 1.81 -23.02
C VAL A 1014 29.74 2.71 -21.86
N SER A 1015 30.69 3.46 -21.30
CA SER A 1015 30.45 4.38 -20.18
C SER A 1015 29.62 5.60 -20.57
N ARG A 1016 29.74 6.05 -21.83
CA ARG A 1016 28.90 7.11 -22.42
C ARG A 1016 27.48 6.63 -22.66
N GLU A 1017 27.31 5.41 -23.16
CA GLU A 1017 25.98 4.85 -23.38
C GLU A 1017 25.26 4.50 -22.06
N ALA A 1018 26.00 4.12 -21.01
CA ALA A 1018 25.47 3.97 -19.66
C ALA A 1018 25.03 5.30 -19.01
N LEU A 1019 25.45 6.45 -19.55
CA LEU A 1019 24.96 7.79 -19.20
C LEU A 1019 23.79 8.26 -20.10
N ASN A 1020 23.49 7.55 -21.19
CA ASN A 1020 22.50 7.93 -22.18
C ASN A 1020 21.11 7.40 -21.81
N GLN A 1021 20.41 8.13 -20.94
CA GLN A 1021 19.12 7.72 -20.37
C GLN A 1021 18.05 7.45 -21.44
N ASP A 1022 17.98 8.26 -22.51
CA ASP A 1022 17.03 8.09 -23.60
C ASP A 1022 17.22 6.74 -24.30
N ALA A 1023 18.47 6.36 -24.62
CA ALA A 1023 18.76 5.08 -25.26
C ALA A 1023 18.51 3.89 -24.31
N LEU A 1024 18.84 4.02 -23.02
CA LEU A 1024 18.50 3.02 -22.00
C LEU A 1024 16.97 2.80 -21.93
N GLN A 1025 16.19 3.89 -22.05
CA GLN A 1025 14.73 3.85 -22.06
C GLN A 1025 14.16 3.22 -23.35
N GLU A 1026 14.68 3.60 -24.52
CA GLU A 1026 14.26 3.05 -25.82
C GLU A 1026 14.68 1.58 -26.03
N ALA A 1027 15.70 1.09 -25.34
CA ALA A 1027 16.21 -0.28 -25.47
C ALA A 1027 15.73 -1.22 -24.36
N GLY A 1028 15.34 -0.68 -23.20
CA GLY A 1028 14.85 -1.43 -22.04
C GLY A 1028 15.97 -2.05 -21.20
N THR A 1029 16.77 -2.95 -21.80
CA THR A 1029 17.94 -3.58 -21.15
C THR A 1029 19.25 -2.95 -21.61
N PHE A 1030 20.26 -2.96 -20.74
CA PHE A 1030 21.56 -2.37 -21.04
C PHE A 1030 22.27 -3.09 -22.20
N ARG A 1031 22.14 -4.43 -22.30
CA ARG A 1031 22.64 -5.19 -23.47
C ARG A 1031 22.04 -4.71 -24.78
N GLN A 1032 20.72 -4.56 -24.83
CA GLN A 1032 20.06 -4.09 -26.04
C GLN A 1032 20.42 -2.63 -26.37
N THR A 1033 20.76 -1.84 -25.34
CA THR A 1033 21.27 -0.47 -25.51
C THR A 1033 22.65 -0.49 -26.18
N LEU A 1034 23.60 -1.27 -25.66
CA LEU A 1034 24.93 -1.42 -26.23
C LEU A 1034 24.88 -2.01 -27.66
N TRP A 1035 24.00 -2.99 -27.88
CA TRP A 1035 23.76 -3.57 -29.21
C TRP A 1035 23.23 -2.52 -30.20
N LYS A 1036 22.15 -1.81 -29.87
CA LYS A 1036 21.63 -0.70 -30.68
C LYS A 1036 22.69 0.37 -30.94
N ARG A 1037 23.55 0.67 -29.96
CA ARG A 1037 24.64 1.64 -30.12
C ARG A 1037 25.67 1.19 -31.16
N VAL A 1038 26.10 -0.07 -31.11
CA VAL A 1038 27.02 -0.60 -32.12
C VAL A 1038 26.33 -0.65 -33.49
N GLN A 1039 25.08 -1.12 -33.59
CA GLN A 1039 24.29 -1.07 -34.82
C GLN A 1039 24.21 0.34 -35.41
N GLY A 1040 23.94 1.36 -34.59
CA GLY A 1040 23.84 2.77 -35.03
C GLY A 1040 25.15 3.36 -35.54
N MET A 1041 26.30 2.86 -35.08
CA MET A 1041 27.62 3.24 -35.61
C MET A 1041 27.99 2.47 -36.88
N VAL A 1042 27.59 1.20 -36.98
CA VAL A 1042 27.95 0.29 -38.10
C VAL A 1042 27.06 0.52 -39.33
N THR A 1043 25.76 0.74 -39.13
CA THR A 1043 24.76 0.91 -40.20
C THR A 1043 25.13 2.00 -41.24
N PRO A 1044 25.48 3.25 -40.87
CA PRO A 1044 25.84 4.27 -41.86
C PRO A 1044 27.16 3.98 -42.59
N VAL A 1045 28.12 3.33 -41.93
CA VAL A 1045 29.40 2.95 -42.57
C VAL A 1045 29.18 1.80 -43.55
N LEU A 1046 28.36 0.81 -43.18
CA LEU A 1046 27.92 -0.26 -44.06
C LEU A 1046 27.12 0.29 -45.26
N ALA A 1047 26.27 1.31 -45.05
CA ALA A 1047 25.54 1.98 -46.13
C ALA A 1047 26.51 2.66 -47.12
N SER A 1048 27.52 3.38 -46.63
CA SER A 1048 28.55 3.98 -47.51
C SER A 1048 29.35 2.92 -48.26
N MET A 1049 29.69 1.79 -47.62
CA MET A 1049 30.31 0.67 -48.33
C MET A 1049 29.40 0.14 -49.43
N VAL A 1050 28.15 -0.22 -49.13
CA VAL A 1050 27.23 -0.80 -50.13
C VAL A 1050 26.96 0.17 -51.29
N SER A 1051 26.94 1.49 -51.07
CA SER A 1051 26.79 2.48 -52.15
C SER A 1051 27.96 2.50 -53.15
N VAL A 1052 29.16 2.13 -52.71
CA VAL A 1052 30.34 1.94 -53.58
C VAL A 1052 30.37 0.54 -54.20
N LEU A 1053 29.91 -0.49 -53.47
CA LEU A 1053 29.97 -1.89 -53.91
C LEU A 1053 28.89 -2.29 -54.92
N ASP A 1054 27.69 -1.69 -54.88
CA ASP A 1054 26.61 -1.93 -55.86
C ASP A 1054 26.51 -0.86 -56.97
N ARG A 1055 27.45 0.09 -57.04
CA ARG A 1055 27.56 1.04 -58.17
C ARG A 1055 27.61 0.27 -59.49
N ASP A 1056 26.78 0.66 -60.45
CA ASP A 1056 26.59 -0.04 -61.74
C ASP A 1056 26.14 -1.51 -61.60
N SER A 1057 25.41 -1.85 -60.52
CA SER A 1057 24.90 -3.20 -60.18
C SER A 1057 25.96 -4.25 -59.84
N ASN A 1058 27.16 -3.80 -59.47
CA ASN A 1058 28.37 -4.61 -59.31
C ASN A 1058 28.32 -5.72 -58.23
N LEU A 1059 27.31 -5.76 -57.33
CA LEU A 1059 27.12 -6.90 -56.42
C LEU A 1059 26.57 -8.17 -57.11
N GLU A 1060 25.88 -8.05 -58.24
CA GLU A 1060 25.28 -9.21 -58.91
C GLU A 1060 26.33 -10.20 -59.44
N LEU A 1061 27.50 -9.70 -59.84
CA LEU A 1061 28.62 -10.49 -60.38
C LEU A 1061 29.09 -11.60 -59.42
N LEU A 1062 28.97 -11.39 -58.11
CA LEU A 1062 29.27 -12.39 -57.09
C LEU A 1062 28.20 -13.50 -57.03
N THR A 1063 26.93 -13.14 -57.17
CA THR A 1063 25.78 -14.06 -57.02
C THR A 1063 25.33 -14.76 -58.31
N ARG A 1064 25.80 -14.32 -59.47
CA ARG A 1064 25.54 -15.00 -60.76
C ARG A 1064 26.16 -16.40 -60.74
N PRO A 1065 25.39 -17.47 -61.05
CA PRO A 1065 25.90 -18.84 -61.03
C PRO A 1065 26.90 -19.10 -62.15
N ASP A 1066 26.68 -18.50 -63.32
CA ASP A 1066 27.50 -18.69 -64.53
C ASP A 1066 28.70 -17.72 -64.63
N SER A 1067 28.99 -16.95 -63.58
CA SER A 1067 30.18 -16.08 -63.53
C SER A 1067 31.48 -16.92 -63.58
N PRO A 1068 32.43 -16.65 -64.47
CA PRO A 1068 33.72 -17.32 -64.46
C PRO A 1068 34.55 -16.89 -63.23
N SER A 1069 35.42 -17.77 -62.73
CA SER A 1069 36.12 -17.55 -61.44
C SER A 1069 36.88 -16.23 -61.37
N TRP A 1070 37.55 -15.85 -62.47
CA TRP A 1070 38.31 -14.59 -62.56
C TRP A 1070 37.47 -13.36 -62.22
N THR A 1071 36.15 -13.39 -62.46
CA THR A 1071 35.24 -12.30 -62.10
C THR A 1071 35.12 -12.17 -60.58
N ARG A 1072 35.01 -13.28 -59.84
CA ARG A 1072 34.98 -13.25 -58.36
C ARG A 1072 36.36 -12.95 -57.77
N ASP A 1073 37.41 -13.54 -58.35
CA ASP A 1073 38.80 -13.29 -57.95
C ASP A 1073 39.17 -11.79 -58.08
N LEU A 1074 38.86 -11.18 -59.22
CA LEU A 1074 39.12 -9.76 -59.48
C LEU A 1074 38.25 -8.84 -58.62
N TRP A 1075 36.97 -9.21 -58.40
CA TRP A 1075 36.09 -8.47 -57.49
C TRP A 1075 36.66 -8.46 -56.07
N MET A 1076 37.06 -9.62 -55.56
CA MET A 1076 37.65 -9.77 -54.22
C MET A 1076 39.03 -9.13 -54.10
N PHE A 1077 39.84 -9.11 -55.16
CA PHE A 1077 41.10 -8.37 -55.20
C PHE A 1077 40.88 -6.86 -55.05
N ILE A 1078 40.02 -6.27 -55.88
CA ILE A 1078 39.72 -4.82 -55.83
C ILE A 1078 39.04 -4.46 -54.49
N PHE A 1079 38.15 -5.31 -53.99
CA PHE A 1079 37.51 -5.08 -52.70
C PHE A 1079 38.48 -5.18 -51.50
N ARG A 1080 39.55 -5.96 -51.58
CA ARG A 1080 40.57 -6.04 -50.51
C ARG A 1080 41.54 -4.85 -50.51
N ASP A 1081 41.89 -4.30 -51.67
CA ASP A 1081 42.85 -3.19 -51.76
C ASP A 1081 42.23 -1.84 -51.32
N MET A 1082 42.62 -1.39 -50.12
CA MET A 1082 42.14 -0.14 -49.51
C MET A 1082 42.65 1.15 -50.20
N LYS A 1083 43.69 1.07 -51.04
CA LYS A 1083 44.22 2.20 -51.82
C LYS A 1083 43.58 2.26 -53.20
N LEU A 1084 43.35 1.12 -53.83
CA LEU A 1084 42.72 1.05 -55.16
C LEU A 1084 41.23 1.41 -55.11
N LEU A 1085 40.50 0.87 -54.13
CA LEU A 1085 39.08 1.16 -53.90
C LEU A 1085 38.91 1.96 -52.60
N ASN A 1086 39.00 3.28 -52.69
CA ASN A 1086 38.70 4.20 -51.58
C ASN A 1086 37.17 4.29 -51.36
N ILE A 1087 36.72 4.25 -50.11
CA ILE A 1087 35.30 4.34 -49.73
C ILE A 1087 35.14 5.59 -48.85
N PRO A 1088 34.33 6.59 -49.25
CA PRO A 1088 34.20 7.84 -48.49
C PRO A 1088 33.50 7.59 -47.15
N LEU A 1089 34.02 8.18 -46.07
CA LEU A 1089 33.38 8.15 -44.77
C LEU A 1089 32.23 9.17 -44.74
N VAL A 1090 30.99 8.68 -44.74
CA VAL A 1090 29.79 9.52 -44.52
C VAL A 1090 29.64 9.75 -43.02
N THR A 1091 30.04 10.93 -42.55
CA THR A 1091 29.85 11.36 -41.17
C THR A 1091 28.50 12.05 -41.01
N ASN A 1092 27.68 11.58 -40.05
CA ASN A 1092 26.43 12.24 -39.68
C ASN A 1092 26.75 13.56 -38.96
N ASP A 1093 26.57 14.69 -39.63
CA ASP A 1093 26.69 16.01 -39.00
C ASP A 1093 25.55 16.22 -37.98
N PRO A 1094 25.84 16.39 -36.68
CA PRO A 1094 24.81 16.44 -35.63
C PRO A 1094 23.91 17.68 -35.69
N ARG A 1095 24.14 18.60 -36.64
CA ARG A 1095 23.37 19.84 -36.81
C ARG A 1095 22.03 19.65 -37.53
N PHE A 1096 21.79 18.51 -38.19
CA PHE A 1096 20.53 18.21 -38.90
C PHE A 1096 19.78 17.06 -38.23
N LYS A 1097 18.82 17.38 -37.35
CA LYS A 1097 18.00 16.40 -36.61
C LYS A 1097 16.65 16.04 -37.26
N SER A 1098 16.34 16.57 -38.44
CA SER A 1098 14.97 16.55 -39.02
C SER A 1098 14.79 15.72 -40.29
N GLU A 1099 15.86 15.21 -40.91
CA GLU A 1099 15.80 14.36 -42.10
C GLU A 1099 16.70 13.13 -41.93
N ILE A 1100 16.27 11.98 -42.46
CA ILE A 1100 17.07 10.74 -42.44
C ILE A 1100 18.19 10.89 -43.48
N PRO A 1101 19.47 10.78 -43.11
CA PRO A 1101 20.58 10.95 -44.05
C PRO A 1101 20.53 9.84 -45.11
N TYR A 1102 20.39 10.24 -46.37
CA TYR A 1102 20.35 9.36 -47.54
C TYR A 1102 21.68 9.39 -48.30
N ILE A 1103 22.10 8.24 -48.79
CA ILE A 1103 23.33 8.07 -49.58
C ILE A 1103 22.93 7.69 -51.00
N THR A 1104 23.19 8.58 -51.96
CA THR A 1104 22.89 8.34 -53.38
C THR A 1104 23.91 7.37 -53.97
N VAL A 1105 23.44 6.24 -54.49
CA VAL A 1105 24.25 5.28 -55.25
C VAL A 1105 24.52 5.89 -56.62
N GLN A 1106 25.76 6.33 -56.86
CA GLN A 1106 26.13 6.86 -58.17
C GLN A 1106 26.13 5.71 -59.18
N ASN A 1107 25.40 5.86 -60.29
CA ASN A 1107 25.52 4.98 -61.46
C ASN A 1107 26.21 5.77 -62.58
N SER A 1108 27.26 5.19 -63.16
CA SER A 1108 28.11 5.78 -64.19
C SER A 1108 27.78 5.26 -65.59
N MET A 1109 27.19 4.07 -65.68
CA MET A 1109 26.52 3.60 -66.87
C MET A 1109 25.02 3.86 -66.76
N SER A 1110 24.38 4.14 -67.90
CA SER A 1110 22.93 4.08 -68.08
C SER A 1110 22.57 2.89 -68.99
N PRO A 1111 22.73 1.64 -68.52
CA PRO A 1111 22.43 0.47 -69.34
C PRO A 1111 20.91 0.32 -69.55
N PRO A 1112 20.47 -0.37 -70.61
CA PRO A 1112 19.09 -0.86 -70.70
C PRO A 1112 18.81 -1.92 -69.62
N GLU A 1113 17.52 -2.19 -69.38
CA GLU A 1113 17.05 -3.06 -68.29
C GLU A 1113 17.76 -4.42 -68.24
N GLY A 1114 18.22 -4.82 -67.05
CA GLY A 1114 18.80 -6.13 -66.77
C GLY A 1114 20.29 -6.32 -67.07
N VAL A 1115 20.97 -5.33 -67.66
CA VAL A 1115 22.41 -5.45 -68.03
C VAL A 1115 23.30 -4.76 -66.98
N SER A 1116 23.91 -5.54 -66.08
CA SER A 1116 25.06 -5.08 -65.26
C SER A 1116 26.33 -4.94 -66.10
N SER A 1117 27.39 -4.36 -65.56
CA SER A 1117 28.73 -4.61 -66.10
C SER A 1117 29.09 -6.10 -65.96
N ASP A 1118 29.85 -6.64 -66.93
CA ASP A 1118 30.45 -7.99 -66.83
C ASP A 1118 31.87 -7.96 -66.23
N VAL A 1119 32.41 -6.77 -65.98
CA VAL A 1119 33.71 -6.54 -65.33
C VAL A 1119 33.49 -5.92 -63.95
N PRO A 1120 34.07 -6.49 -62.88
CA PRO A 1120 34.03 -5.93 -61.53
C PRO A 1120 34.59 -4.51 -61.48
N PHE A 1121 33.89 -3.61 -60.77
CA PHE A 1121 34.32 -2.22 -60.54
C PHE A 1121 34.78 -1.49 -61.83
N SER A 1122 34.10 -1.72 -62.95
CA SER A 1122 34.47 -1.21 -64.27
C SER A 1122 34.68 0.32 -64.31
N TRP A 1123 33.93 1.07 -63.50
CA TRP A 1123 34.13 2.50 -63.29
C TRP A 1123 35.51 2.79 -62.69
N ARG A 1124 35.90 2.15 -61.57
CA ARG A 1124 37.19 2.41 -60.92
C ARG A 1124 38.37 1.97 -61.78
N ILE A 1125 38.24 0.86 -62.51
CA ILE A 1125 39.27 0.42 -63.47
C ILE A 1125 39.46 1.46 -64.57
N LYS A 1126 38.36 2.00 -65.13
CA LYS A 1126 38.42 3.09 -66.11
C LYS A 1126 39.09 4.34 -65.51
N ASP A 1127 38.62 4.79 -64.36
CA ASP A 1127 39.12 6.00 -63.69
C ASP A 1127 40.62 5.86 -63.40
N TYR A 1128 41.08 4.70 -62.92
CA TYR A 1128 42.50 4.41 -62.65
C TYR A 1128 43.36 4.34 -63.92
N LEU A 1129 42.83 3.82 -65.03
CA LEU A 1129 43.52 3.85 -66.33
C LEU A 1129 43.57 5.26 -66.94
N GLU A 1130 42.58 6.11 -66.65
CA GLU A 1130 42.59 7.53 -67.03
C GLU A 1130 43.55 8.34 -66.14
N GLU A 1131 43.62 8.07 -64.84
CA GLU A 1131 44.65 8.60 -63.92
C GLU A 1131 46.07 8.28 -64.43
N LEU A 1132 46.35 7.00 -64.72
CA LEU A 1132 47.65 6.56 -65.25
C LEU A 1132 47.95 7.17 -66.63
N ARG A 1133 46.94 7.39 -67.47
CA ARG A 1133 47.10 8.04 -68.79
C ARG A 1133 47.32 9.56 -68.69
N VAL A 1134 46.93 10.21 -67.60
CA VAL A 1134 47.27 11.62 -67.33
C VAL A 1134 48.65 11.74 -66.67
N GLN A 1135 49.15 10.67 -66.06
CA GLN A 1135 50.47 10.61 -65.43
C GLN A 1135 51.61 10.25 -66.42
N ALA A 1136 51.30 9.67 -67.58
CA ALA A 1136 52.24 9.15 -68.59
C ALA A 1136 52.35 10.01 -69.86
#